data_AF-A0A2N8N5Z1-F1
#
_entry.id   AF-A0A2N8N5Z1-F1
#
_cell.length_a   1.000
_cell.length_b   1.000
_cell.length_c   1.000
_cell.angle_alpha   90.00
_cell.angle_beta   90.00
_cell.angle_gamma   90.00
#
_symmetry.space_group_name_H-M   'P 1'
#
loop_
_entity.id
_entity.type
_entity.pdbx_description
1 polymer ?
#
loop_
_entity_poly.entity_id
_entity_poly.type
_entity_poly.pdbx_seq_one_letter_code
_entity_poly.pdbx_strand_id
1 'polypeptide(L)'
;MNTKKNYSKPLLALLLLVAGLAGAMRPQRVAAQSQPIPGSSLSWEYISATRTLTITGTGDMPDFAYADAQPWKDVRNEIEKVKIEAGVTSVGDNAFHACEKLTNITLPAGLERLGDGAFGECGALASITLPEGLQTIERNAFGECLALTHVTIPKSVTTIGDGAFTNCWKLASVTLPADAQLGTIGENAFYGCEKLASLTIPKSVNTIGELAFAYCAALKDVTVAWTDAASIPVIQSSAFDYLNLGYIKLHVPGGTKTTYLTKEVWKQFSIVEQPWGDLSTGLHWEYDDATRTLTISNPNPGTPKSMPDFADFDDQPWKDVREKIKTVVIEAGVTSIGKRAFASCAALKSVTLPDGLQTIGQNAFLDCAALASISIPNSVTTIGNEAFSRCTALKDVTVFWDTPLQISAEVFNHLTLEKIRLHVPEGKIGAYLTANGWEYFIVMSDRGDLAGGLKWQMDATYTLTIINPTPGSPQPMPDFANPDEQPWKSFRSEIQAVTIEDGVSSVGKDAFVSCNKMTHVTLPKSVTTIREGAFAGCNKMTHVTLPADAKLDTIGKDAFIRCTALTSISLPKSTTTIERSAFSGCEALTSVTLPADGKLQTIGVNAFGGCVKLKRITIPNSVTTIEGDAFSSCKGLTSVTLPDNAQFTKIESDAFQDCKALERITIPNHVDKIKTDAFNGCTALASVTLPKSVTEIEVSAFQDCKALKDMTVAWTDTASIPKITLYVFQYTPPATVKLRDIRLHVPHGTVAAYQSKDVWKEFTIVEQPLPPTPTPTPTPTPTPTPTPTPTPKPLPEKKISSITLNSSSRVINGEASFRITATINPGDATDKFLSWRSSDEKVATVKVIPTAEKRSGSSLRAYAHPTVETAEVTIVGKGQAEIIVKALDGSGVQAVCSVDVRSTVGNALLPAARIYAAGGRVYLTLPQATSVRIYTASGTLQRTMHAPAGTSSVALPEGVYVVKAGARTEKVFVN
;
A
#
# COMPACT_ATOMS: atom_id res chain seq x y z
N MET A 1 -26.99 68.56 27.34
CA MET A 1 -27.79 67.90 28.40
C MET A 1 -27.67 66.39 28.23
N ASN A 2 -27.31 65.70 29.31
CA ASN A 2 -27.75 64.34 29.69
C ASN A 2 -28.95 63.82 28.86
N THR A 3 -29.03 62.58 28.37
CA THR A 3 -28.96 61.30 29.11
C THR A 3 -28.94 60.09 28.16
N LYS A 4 -28.17 59.06 28.57
CA LYS A 4 -28.40 57.61 28.54
C LYS A 4 -29.67 57.02 27.87
N LYS A 5 -29.42 55.91 27.15
CA LYS A 5 -30.09 54.58 27.15
C LYS A 5 -31.53 54.52 26.60
N ASN A 6 -32.02 53.49 25.89
CA ASN A 6 -31.55 52.13 25.63
C ASN A 6 -32.52 51.46 24.63
N TYR A 7 -32.03 50.40 23.95
CA TYR A 7 -32.77 49.29 23.29
C TYR A 7 -33.78 49.63 22.19
N SER A 8 -34.02 48.83 21.16
CA SER A 8 -33.29 47.80 20.42
C SER A 8 -34.17 47.58 19.19
N LYS A 9 -33.54 47.55 18.02
CA LYS A 9 -33.93 46.86 16.78
C LYS A 9 -34.92 45.67 16.99
N PRO A 10 -35.69 45.22 15.98
CA PRO A 10 -35.10 45.02 14.65
C PRO A 10 -36.07 44.96 13.44
N LEU A 11 -35.44 44.60 12.31
CA LEU A 11 -36.00 44.15 11.05
C LEU A 11 -36.73 45.22 10.22
N LEU A 12 -36.68 45.21 8.91
CA LEU A 12 -35.82 44.62 7.89
C LEU A 12 -36.51 45.15 6.64
N ALA A 13 -35.84 46.00 5.88
CA ALA A 13 -36.12 46.20 4.47
C ALA A 13 -37.58 46.47 4.05
N LEU A 14 -37.86 47.72 3.71
CA LEU A 14 -38.30 48.00 2.33
C LEU A 14 -38.02 49.47 2.04
N LEU A 15 -36.84 49.78 1.50
CA LEU A 15 -36.54 49.84 0.07
C LEU A 15 -37.25 50.99 -0.66
N LEU A 16 -36.41 51.86 -1.22
CA LEU A 16 -36.59 52.61 -2.48
C LEU A 16 -37.52 53.83 -2.47
N LEU A 17 -36.92 55.00 -2.20
CA LEU A 17 -37.11 56.31 -2.86
C LEU A 17 -36.31 57.34 -2.01
N VAL A 18 -35.01 57.58 -2.16
CA VAL A 18 -34.21 58.07 -3.31
C VAL A 18 -34.83 59.29 -4.01
N ALA A 19 -34.22 60.44 -3.74
CA ALA A 19 -33.98 61.60 -4.64
C ALA A 19 -34.36 62.94 -4.00
N GLY A 20 -33.39 63.85 -3.90
CA GLY A 20 -33.67 65.28 -3.78
C GLY A 20 -32.83 66.03 -2.74
N LEU A 21 -31.71 66.59 -3.21
CA LEU A 21 -31.05 67.79 -2.66
C LEU A 21 -30.19 67.63 -1.38
N ALA A 22 -29.13 66.82 -1.50
CA ALA A 22 -27.85 67.13 -0.87
C ALA A 22 -26.83 67.34 -2.01
N GLY A 23 -26.68 68.59 -2.44
CA GLY A 23 -25.80 68.98 -3.54
C GLY A 23 -25.09 70.28 -3.22
N ALA A 24 -23.93 70.19 -2.57
CA ALA A 24 -22.74 71.02 -2.82
C ALA A 24 -21.64 70.68 -1.79
N MET A 25 -20.64 69.94 -2.28
CA MET A 25 -19.28 69.68 -1.78
C MET A 25 -18.99 68.19 -1.56
N ARG A 26 -18.23 67.66 -2.52
CA ARG A 26 -17.86 66.27 -2.78
C ARG A 26 -17.05 65.66 -1.63
N PRO A 27 -17.26 64.39 -1.21
CA PRO A 27 -16.15 63.53 -0.90
C PRO A 27 -15.55 63.11 -2.25
N GLN A 28 -14.42 63.70 -2.59
CA GLN A 28 -13.62 63.30 -3.73
C GLN A 28 -13.28 61.81 -3.55
N ARG A 29 -13.88 60.94 -4.38
CA ARG A 29 -13.23 59.67 -4.72
C ARG A 29 -11.89 60.05 -5.34
N VAL A 30 -10.82 60.07 -4.56
CA VAL A 30 -9.47 60.07 -5.10
C VAL A 30 -9.26 58.67 -5.61
N ALA A 31 -9.33 58.49 -6.94
CA ALA A 31 -8.73 57.33 -7.58
C ALA A 31 -7.27 57.31 -7.15
N ALA A 32 -6.81 56.21 -6.56
CA ALA A 32 -5.41 56.06 -6.18
C ALA A 32 -4.57 56.17 -7.45
N GLN A 33 -3.88 57.30 -7.62
CA GLN A 33 -2.95 57.52 -8.71
C GLN A 33 -1.58 57.11 -8.20
N SER A 34 -1.04 56.02 -8.76
CA SER A 34 0.35 55.62 -8.60
C SER A 34 1.27 56.81 -8.91
N GLN A 35 2.14 57.16 -7.96
CA GLN A 35 3.06 58.29 -8.04
C GLN A 35 4.45 57.81 -8.48
N PRO A 36 5.15 58.51 -9.39
CA PRO A 36 6.50 58.10 -9.79
C PRO A 36 7.49 58.23 -8.62
N ILE A 37 8.46 57.32 -8.54
CA ILE A 37 9.62 57.46 -7.66
C ILE A 37 10.69 58.27 -8.43
N PRO A 38 11.05 59.49 -7.99
CA PRO A 38 11.99 60.35 -8.71
C PRO A 38 13.31 59.64 -9.02
N GLY A 39 13.78 59.76 -10.26
CA GLY A 39 15.04 59.14 -10.70
C GLY A 39 14.96 57.65 -11.06
N SER A 40 13.76 57.07 -11.14
CA SER A 40 13.58 55.65 -11.52
C SER A 40 12.37 55.43 -12.44
N SER A 41 12.28 54.22 -13.01
CA SER A 41 11.10 53.69 -13.70
C SER A 41 10.07 53.07 -12.75
N LEU A 42 10.25 53.24 -11.43
CA LEU A 42 9.36 52.71 -10.43
C LEU A 42 8.29 53.72 -10.04
N SER A 43 7.18 53.22 -9.51
CA SER A 43 6.07 54.03 -8.99
C SER A 43 5.55 53.42 -7.70
N TRP A 44 4.99 54.25 -6.83
CA TRP A 44 4.50 53.87 -5.52
C TRP A 44 3.03 54.28 -5.32
N GLU A 45 2.31 53.50 -4.53
CA GLU A 45 0.92 53.76 -4.16
C GLU A 45 0.69 53.40 -2.70
N TYR A 46 0.13 54.31 -1.91
CA TYR A 46 -0.28 54.04 -0.54
C TYR A 46 -1.80 53.98 -0.41
N ILE A 47 -2.31 52.85 0.11
CA ILE A 47 -3.73 52.63 0.38
C ILE A 47 -3.97 52.71 1.88
N SER A 48 -4.49 53.84 2.36
CA SER A 48 -4.73 54.09 3.80
C SER A 48 -5.71 53.10 4.44
N ALA A 49 -6.71 52.62 3.68
CA ALA A 49 -7.69 51.64 4.17
C ALA A 49 -7.06 50.29 4.53
N THR A 50 -5.98 49.90 3.85
CA THR A 50 -5.25 48.64 4.11
C THR A 50 -3.86 48.87 4.71
N ARG A 51 -3.49 50.14 4.93
CA ARG A 51 -2.16 50.58 5.40
C ARG A 51 -1.01 49.97 4.58
N THR A 52 -1.24 49.83 3.28
CA THR A 52 -0.34 49.12 2.35
C THR A 52 0.33 50.09 1.40
N LEU A 53 1.67 50.09 1.39
CA LEU A 53 2.50 50.74 0.38
C LEU A 53 2.88 49.70 -0.69
N THR A 54 2.53 49.96 -1.94
CA THR A 54 2.88 49.11 -3.08
C THR A 54 3.90 49.81 -3.97
N ILE A 55 4.98 49.12 -4.33
CA ILE A 55 5.98 49.55 -5.31
C ILE A 55 5.81 48.72 -6.58
N THR A 56 5.69 49.40 -7.72
CA THR A 56 5.44 48.80 -9.03
C THR A 56 6.44 49.35 -10.06
N GLY A 57 6.63 48.63 -11.16
CA GLY A 57 7.58 49.00 -12.22
C GLY A 57 8.71 47.99 -12.36
N THR A 58 9.72 48.36 -13.15
CA THR A 58 10.88 47.50 -13.44
C THR A 58 12.19 48.24 -13.17
N GLY A 59 13.18 47.55 -12.62
CA GLY A 59 14.53 48.07 -12.36
C GLY A 59 14.82 48.34 -10.88
N ASP A 60 15.91 49.06 -10.62
CA ASP A 60 16.42 49.32 -9.28
C ASP A 60 15.65 50.43 -8.58
N MET A 61 15.39 50.24 -7.28
CA MET A 61 14.88 51.30 -6.42
C MET A 61 16.03 52.26 -6.07
N PRO A 62 15.85 53.59 -6.20
CA PRO A 62 16.88 54.56 -5.85
C PRO A 62 17.31 54.48 -4.39
N ASP A 63 18.57 54.79 -4.12
CA ASP A 63 19.11 54.97 -2.78
C ASP A 63 18.68 56.32 -2.19
N PHE A 64 18.25 56.33 -0.93
CA PHE A 64 17.82 57.52 -0.22
C PHE A 64 18.85 57.91 0.83
N ALA A 65 19.32 59.16 0.77
CA ALA A 65 20.39 59.65 1.64
C ALA A 65 20.03 59.64 3.15
N TYR A 66 18.74 59.69 3.49
CA TYR A 66 18.19 59.65 4.85
C TYR A 66 16.68 59.36 4.83
N ALA A 67 16.09 59.00 5.97
CA ALA A 67 14.70 58.56 6.10
C ALA A 67 13.64 59.55 5.56
N ASP A 68 13.93 60.85 5.58
CA ASP A 68 13.01 61.90 5.11
C ASP A 68 13.18 62.24 3.60
N ALA A 69 14.07 61.54 2.90
CA ALA A 69 14.21 61.62 1.44
C ALA A 69 13.26 60.68 0.68
N GLN A 70 12.59 59.76 1.38
CA GLN A 70 11.66 58.80 0.80
C GLN A 70 10.39 59.50 0.24
N PRO A 71 9.87 59.09 -0.93
CA PRO A 71 8.63 59.65 -1.48
C PRO A 71 7.39 59.49 -0.59
N TRP A 72 7.39 58.48 0.29
CA TRP A 72 6.29 58.15 1.21
C TRP A 72 6.53 58.62 2.66
N LYS A 73 7.46 59.55 2.90
CA LYS A 73 7.80 60.03 4.25
C LYS A 73 6.59 60.51 5.08
N ASP A 74 5.62 61.16 4.44
CA ASP A 74 4.46 61.74 5.12
C ASP A 74 3.50 60.67 5.66
N VAL A 75 3.53 59.46 5.09
CA VAL A 75 2.71 58.31 5.50
C VAL A 75 3.53 57.21 6.18
N ARG A 76 4.85 57.38 6.33
CA ARG A 76 5.78 56.38 6.89
C ARG A 76 5.30 55.77 8.21
N ASN A 77 4.82 56.62 9.12
CA ASN A 77 4.33 56.22 10.44
C ASN A 77 2.95 55.52 10.43
N GLU A 78 2.36 55.30 9.25
CA GLU A 78 1.10 54.60 9.03
C GLU A 78 1.26 53.31 8.21
N ILE A 79 2.45 53.02 7.67
CA ILE A 79 2.70 51.85 6.83
C ILE A 79 2.76 50.60 7.71
N GLU A 80 1.84 49.66 7.48
CA GLU A 80 1.86 48.34 8.12
C GLU A 80 2.30 47.23 7.17
N LYS A 81 2.15 47.45 5.85
CA LYS A 81 2.45 46.47 4.81
C LYS A 81 3.20 47.12 3.66
N VAL A 82 4.26 46.48 3.20
CA VAL A 82 4.98 46.84 1.97
C VAL A 82 4.85 45.69 0.97
N LYS A 83 4.45 46.01 -0.25
CA LYS A 83 4.40 45.05 -1.37
C LYS A 83 5.27 45.57 -2.51
N ILE A 84 6.36 44.88 -2.79
CA ILE A 84 7.24 45.18 -3.93
C ILE A 84 6.90 44.19 -5.04
N GLU A 85 6.41 44.68 -6.17
CA GLU A 85 5.94 43.83 -7.27
C GLU A 85 7.08 43.28 -8.13
N ALA A 86 6.75 42.27 -8.95
CA ALA A 86 7.69 41.66 -9.88
C ALA A 86 8.23 42.70 -10.88
N GLY A 87 9.53 42.67 -11.13
CA GLY A 87 10.24 43.61 -11.99
C GLY A 87 11.23 44.49 -11.23
N VAL A 88 11.04 44.70 -9.92
CA VAL A 88 12.00 45.40 -9.06
C VAL A 88 13.18 44.49 -8.73
N THR A 89 14.40 44.95 -9.02
CA THR A 89 15.65 44.16 -8.90
C THR A 89 16.44 44.45 -7.62
N SER A 90 16.25 45.63 -7.01
CA SER A 90 16.86 45.99 -5.73
C SER A 90 15.96 46.89 -4.89
N VAL A 91 16.15 46.83 -3.56
CA VAL A 91 15.62 47.83 -2.62
C VAL A 91 16.75 48.80 -2.29
N GLY A 92 16.53 50.09 -2.51
CA GLY A 92 17.55 51.11 -2.30
C GLY A 92 17.80 51.42 -0.84
N ASP A 93 18.91 52.10 -0.59
CA ASP A 93 19.33 52.48 0.76
C ASP A 93 18.25 53.32 1.46
N ASN A 94 18.03 53.05 2.73
CA ASN A 94 17.05 53.69 3.60
C ASN A 94 15.61 53.72 3.06
N ALA A 95 15.23 52.90 2.08
CA ALA A 95 13.91 52.96 1.44
C ALA A 95 12.73 52.84 2.41
N PHE A 96 12.79 51.90 3.35
CA PHE A 96 11.74 51.69 4.37
C PHE A 96 12.29 51.87 5.78
N HIS A 97 13.40 52.59 5.92
CA HIS A 97 13.99 52.91 7.22
C HIS A 97 12.97 53.64 8.11
N ALA A 98 12.94 53.29 9.40
CA ALA A 98 12.05 53.82 10.43
C ALA A 98 10.54 53.70 10.10
N CYS A 99 10.14 52.68 9.32
CA CYS A 99 8.74 52.28 9.20
C CYS A 99 8.31 51.48 10.45
N GLU A 100 8.20 52.14 11.60
CA GLU A 100 8.03 51.49 12.92
C GLU A 100 6.81 50.57 13.04
N LYS A 101 5.77 50.78 12.23
CA LYS A 101 4.55 49.96 12.22
C LYS A 101 4.56 48.84 11.17
N LEU A 102 5.62 48.70 10.38
CA LEU A 102 5.72 47.71 9.32
C LEU A 102 5.76 46.30 9.91
N THR A 103 4.75 45.48 9.57
CA THR A 103 4.62 44.09 10.06
C THR A 103 4.70 43.06 8.93
N ASN A 104 4.47 43.46 7.69
CA ASN A 104 4.41 42.55 6.55
C ASN A 104 5.13 43.13 5.32
N ILE A 105 6.04 42.35 4.74
CA ILE A 105 6.78 42.72 3.54
C ILE A 105 6.63 41.58 2.53
N THR A 106 6.27 41.93 1.29
CA THR A 106 6.31 41.01 0.14
C THR A 106 7.42 41.47 -0.80
N LEU A 107 8.45 40.63 -0.96
CA LEU A 107 9.58 40.86 -1.86
C LEU A 107 9.43 40.03 -3.16
N PRO A 108 9.86 40.54 -4.33
CA PRO A 108 9.79 39.79 -5.58
C PRO A 108 10.88 38.74 -5.68
N ALA A 109 10.62 37.65 -6.42
CA ALA A 109 11.57 36.53 -6.55
C ALA A 109 12.88 36.90 -7.27
N GLY A 110 12.87 37.94 -8.12
CA GLY A 110 14.04 38.43 -8.86
C GLY A 110 14.83 39.54 -8.15
N LEU A 111 14.60 39.75 -6.85
CA LEU A 111 15.34 40.74 -6.07
C LEU A 111 16.76 40.23 -5.76
N GLU A 112 17.76 41.03 -6.07
CA GLU A 112 19.18 40.66 -5.96
C GLU A 112 19.90 41.39 -4.82
N ARG A 113 19.42 42.56 -4.40
CA ARG A 113 20.06 43.43 -3.39
C ARG A 113 19.07 44.06 -2.42
N LEU A 114 19.45 44.10 -1.14
CA LEU A 114 18.85 44.94 -0.10
C LEU A 114 19.87 45.98 0.36
N GLY A 115 19.58 47.26 0.10
CA GLY A 115 20.46 48.38 0.38
C GLY A 115 20.68 48.69 1.87
N ASP A 116 21.60 49.60 2.13
CA ASP A 116 22.00 50.05 3.46
C ASP A 116 20.80 50.62 4.22
N GLY A 117 20.52 50.07 5.41
CA GLY A 117 19.39 50.53 6.23
C GLY A 117 18.01 50.32 5.60
N ALA A 118 17.87 49.51 4.53
CA ALA A 118 16.64 49.39 3.75
C ALA A 118 15.37 49.14 4.58
N PHE A 119 15.46 48.32 5.65
CA PHE A 119 14.42 48.06 6.64
C PHE A 119 14.92 48.33 8.08
N GLY A 120 15.92 49.20 8.24
CA GLY A 120 16.40 49.61 9.55
C GLY A 120 15.30 50.28 10.38
N GLU A 121 15.32 50.10 11.70
CA GLU A 121 14.35 50.67 12.65
C GLU A 121 12.88 50.29 12.37
N CYS A 122 12.63 49.19 11.64
CA CYS A 122 11.29 48.62 11.46
C CYS A 122 10.87 47.82 12.71
N GLY A 123 10.65 48.52 13.83
CA GLY A 123 10.48 47.93 15.16
C GLY A 123 9.34 46.91 15.31
N ALA A 124 8.30 46.96 14.47
CA ALA A 124 7.19 46.00 14.48
C ALA A 124 7.38 44.76 13.56
N LEU A 125 8.47 44.69 12.78
CA LEU A 125 8.69 43.62 11.81
C LEU A 125 9.07 42.32 12.52
N ALA A 126 8.11 41.39 12.63
CA ALA A 126 8.30 40.14 13.39
C ALA A 126 8.95 39.01 12.58
N SER A 127 8.81 39.03 11.26
CA SER A 127 9.31 38.02 10.33
C SER A 127 9.46 38.58 8.92
N ILE A 128 10.41 38.06 8.16
CA ILE A 128 10.57 38.36 6.73
C ILE A 128 10.96 37.09 5.95
N THR A 129 10.49 36.97 4.72
CA THR A 129 10.95 35.96 3.77
C THR A 129 11.87 36.61 2.74
N LEU A 130 13.15 36.23 2.77
CA LEU A 130 14.14 36.71 1.81
C LEU A 130 14.09 35.87 0.52
N PRO A 131 14.22 36.49 -0.67
CA PRO A 131 14.14 35.78 -1.94
C PRO A 131 15.42 34.99 -2.26
N GLU A 132 15.27 33.84 -2.92
CA GLU A 132 16.38 32.93 -3.28
C GLU A 132 17.44 33.55 -4.23
N GLY A 133 17.13 34.67 -4.90
CA GLY A 133 18.06 35.39 -5.77
C GLY A 133 18.98 36.39 -5.05
N LEU A 134 18.71 36.68 -3.77
CA LEU A 134 19.38 37.73 -3.01
C LEU A 134 20.88 37.43 -2.81
N GLN A 135 21.75 38.35 -3.25
CA GLN A 135 23.20 38.17 -3.21
C GLN A 135 23.85 38.78 -1.97
N THR A 136 23.33 39.91 -1.49
CA THR A 136 23.87 40.67 -0.36
C THR A 136 22.77 41.18 0.56
N ILE A 137 23.07 41.22 1.86
CA ILE A 137 22.31 41.95 2.87
C ILE A 137 23.26 43.05 3.35
N GLU A 138 23.01 44.29 2.95
CA GLU A 138 23.96 45.39 3.22
C GLU A 138 23.89 45.89 4.67
N ARG A 139 24.72 46.90 4.95
CA ARG A 139 24.90 47.49 6.28
C ARG A 139 23.55 47.88 6.88
N ASN A 140 23.30 47.53 8.14
CA ASN A 140 22.08 47.87 8.88
C ASN A 140 20.74 47.54 8.18
N ALA A 141 20.71 46.66 7.17
CA ALA A 141 19.50 46.41 6.37
C ALA A 141 18.27 46.04 7.22
N PHE A 142 18.46 45.34 8.34
CA PHE A 142 17.44 45.01 9.34
C PHE A 142 17.85 45.46 10.76
N GLY A 143 18.76 46.43 10.88
CA GLY A 143 19.18 46.95 12.17
C GLY A 143 17.99 47.48 12.97
N GLU A 144 17.95 47.22 14.28
CA GLU A 144 16.88 47.65 15.18
C GLU A 144 15.47 47.16 14.80
N CYS A 145 15.36 46.03 14.09
CA CYS A 145 14.09 45.30 13.94
C CYS A 145 13.73 44.58 15.25
N LEU A 146 13.30 45.34 16.26
CA LEU A 146 13.11 44.87 17.65
C LEU A 146 12.12 43.71 17.81
N ALA A 147 11.20 43.52 16.86
CA ALA A 147 10.24 42.43 16.86
C ALA A 147 10.71 41.17 16.13
N LEU A 148 11.78 41.23 15.33
CA LEU A 148 12.20 40.14 14.45
C LEU A 148 12.62 38.93 15.28
N THR A 149 11.99 37.78 15.01
CA THR A 149 12.19 36.57 15.83
C THR A 149 13.03 35.50 15.15
N HIS A 150 12.95 35.40 13.82
CA HIS A 150 13.63 34.38 13.03
C HIS A 150 13.98 34.97 11.66
N VAL A 151 15.11 34.58 11.09
CA VAL A 151 15.47 34.88 9.70
C VAL A 151 16.14 33.68 9.04
N THR A 152 15.78 33.41 7.79
CA THR A 152 16.44 32.42 6.94
C THR A 152 17.20 33.15 5.86
N ILE A 153 18.52 32.96 5.84
CA ILE A 153 19.41 33.57 4.85
C ILE A 153 19.41 32.67 3.60
N PRO A 154 19.09 33.20 2.41
CA PRO A 154 19.16 32.44 1.17
C PRO A 154 20.58 31.94 0.86
N LYS A 155 20.70 30.78 0.19
CA LYS A 155 22.00 30.16 -0.14
C LYS A 155 22.88 30.99 -1.08
N SER A 156 22.25 31.89 -1.84
CA SER A 156 22.87 32.84 -2.77
C SER A 156 23.55 34.01 -2.07
N VAL A 157 23.25 34.26 -0.79
CA VAL A 157 23.86 35.36 -0.05
C VAL A 157 25.33 35.06 0.19
N THR A 158 26.19 35.97 -0.25
CA THR A 158 27.66 35.87 -0.09
C THR A 158 28.17 36.71 1.09
N THR A 159 27.43 37.76 1.48
CA THR A 159 27.82 38.69 2.54
C THR A 159 26.62 39.12 3.37
N ILE A 160 26.76 39.01 4.70
CA ILE A 160 25.93 39.70 5.68
C ILE A 160 26.73 40.92 6.13
N GLY A 161 26.26 42.13 5.79
CA GLY A 161 26.95 43.39 6.01
C GLY A 161 26.98 43.83 7.47
N ASP A 162 27.72 44.91 7.72
CA ASP A 162 27.94 45.42 9.07
C ASP A 162 26.62 45.86 9.72
N GLY A 163 26.36 45.44 10.95
CA GLY A 163 25.14 45.78 11.69
C GLY A 163 23.84 45.28 11.04
N ALA A 164 23.89 44.37 10.04
CA ALA A 164 22.71 43.95 9.26
C ALA A 164 21.50 43.54 10.12
N PHE A 165 21.73 42.93 11.28
CA PHE A 165 20.71 42.57 12.28
C PHE A 165 21.06 43.11 13.68
N THR A 166 21.78 44.23 13.78
CA THR A 166 22.14 44.83 15.07
C THR A 166 20.90 45.14 15.90
N ASN A 167 20.96 44.92 17.21
CA ASN A 167 19.89 45.16 18.18
C ASN A 167 18.53 44.51 17.82
N CYS A 168 18.52 43.40 17.06
CA CYS A 168 17.34 42.58 16.88
C CYS A 168 17.09 41.73 18.15
N TRP A 169 16.71 42.36 19.26
CA TRP A 169 16.68 41.77 20.60
C TRP A 169 15.82 40.50 20.74
N LYS A 170 14.83 40.31 19.86
CA LYS A 170 13.96 39.12 19.85
C LYS A 170 14.41 38.01 18.90
N LEU A 171 15.49 38.21 18.14
CA LEU A 171 15.96 37.26 17.14
C LEU A 171 16.48 36.01 17.85
N ALA A 172 15.66 34.94 17.82
CA ALA A 172 15.92 33.69 18.53
C ALA A 172 16.64 32.66 17.66
N SER A 173 16.49 32.75 16.33
CA SER A 173 17.17 31.84 15.40
C SER A 173 17.57 32.51 14.09
N VAL A 174 18.75 32.16 13.61
CA VAL A 174 19.23 32.49 12.27
C VAL A 174 19.53 31.19 11.55
N THR A 175 18.94 30.98 10.37
CA THR A 175 19.23 29.83 9.53
C THR A 175 20.20 30.22 8.42
N LEU A 176 21.40 29.66 8.47
CA LEU A 176 22.42 29.74 7.42
C LEU A 176 22.49 28.39 6.69
N PRO A 177 22.26 28.30 5.38
CA PRO A 177 22.32 27.04 4.64
C PRO A 177 23.73 26.45 4.66
N ALA A 178 23.85 25.13 4.87
CA ALA A 178 25.15 24.45 4.92
C ALA A 178 25.92 24.51 3.58
N ASP A 179 25.20 24.65 2.47
CA ASP A 179 25.69 24.82 1.10
C ASP A 179 25.71 26.29 0.64
N ALA A 180 25.57 27.26 1.56
CA ALA A 180 25.65 28.68 1.22
C ALA A 180 27.03 29.09 0.70
N GLN A 181 27.05 30.16 -0.10
CA GLN A 181 28.28 30.83 -0.54
C GLN A 181 28.71 31.96 0.41
N LEU A 182 28.17 31.97 1.63
CA LEU A 182 28.39 33.03 2.61
C LEU A 182 29.86 33.07 3.03
N GLY A 183 30.59 34.09 2.60
CA GLY A 183 31.99 34.30 2.94
C GLY A 183 32.20 35.20 4.16
N THR A 184 31.36 36.22 4.32
CA THR A 184 31.57 37.28 5.30
C THR A 184 30.34 37.48 6.18
N ILE A 185 30.58 37.49 7.50
CA ILE A 185 29.68 38.03 8.52
C ILE A 185 30.31 39.32 9.03
N GLY A 186 29.67 40.46 8.75
CA GLY A 186 30.21 41.80 9.01
C GLY A 186 30.35 42.18 10.48
N GLU A 187 30.95 43.34 10.71
CA GLU A 187 31.10 43.95 12.03
C GLU A 187 29.72 44.21 12.64
N ASN A 188 29.51 43.92 13.93
CA ASN A 188 28.24 44.10 14.62
C ASN A 188 27.02 43.40 13.97
N ALA A 189 27.21 42.47 13.02
CA ALA A 189 26.12 41.92 12.19
C ALA A 189 24.93 41.37 12.99
N PHE A 190 25.18 40.74 14.14
CA PHE A 190 24.19 40.24 15.09
C PHE A 190 24.40 40.80 16.50
N TYR A 191 25.02 41.97 16.62
CA TYR A 191 25.24 42.64 17.90
C TYR A 191 23.92 42.78 18.66
N GLY A 192 23.88 42.43 19.94
CA GLY A 192 22.68 42.58 20.77
C GLY A 192 21.53 41.64 20.43
N CYS A 193 21.72 40.58 19.64
CA CYS A 193 20.69 39.56 19.42
C CYS A 193 20.50 38.66 20.67
N GLU A 194 19.98 39.23 21.76
CA GLU A 194 19.97 38.63 23.10
C GLU A 194 19.23 37.29 23.21
N LYS A 195 18.34 36.98 22.26
CA LYS A 195 17.57 35.72 22.23
C LYS A 195 18.19 34.63 21.36
N LEU A 196 19.27 34.92 20.62
CA LEU A 196 19.90 33.95 19.73
C LEU A 196 20.55 32.84 20.56
N ALA A 197 19.92 31.67 20.60
CA ALA A 197 20.31 30.59 21.50
C ALA A 197 21.33 29.62 20.90
N SER A 198 21.30 29.46 19.57
CA SER A 198 22.19 28.57 18.84
C SER A 198 22.49 29.11 17.44
N LEU A 199 23.66 28.79 16.92
CA LEU A 199 24.09 29.21 15.59
C LEU A 199 24.86 28.09 14.88
N THR A 200 24.56 27.86 13.61
CA THR A 200 25.39 27.02 12.73
C THR A 200 26.10 27.90 11.72
N ILE A 201 27.42 27.93 11.75
CA ILE A 201 28.26 28.70 10.81
C ILE A 201 28.73 27.78 9.69
N PRO A 202 28.36 28.05 8.41
CA PRO A 202 28.73 27.20 7.30
C PRO A 202 30.24 27.32 7.00
N LYS A 203 30.82 26.25 6.45
CA LYS A 203 32.26 26.15 6.16
C LYS A 203 32.77 27.20 5.16
N SER A 204 31.87 27.86 4.41
CA SER A 204 32.20 28.92 3.46
C SER A 204 32.64 30.21 4.14
N VAL A 205 32.25 30.43 5.40
CA VAL A 205 32.57 31.66 6.14
C VAL A 205 34.06 31.71 6.42
N ASN A 206 34.70 32.74 5.91
CA ASN A 206 36.13 33.02 6.07
C ASN A 206 36.38 34.25 6.94
N THR A 207 35.40 35.14 7.07
CA THR A 207 35.51 36.38 7.84
C THR A 207 34.33 36.54 8.79
N ILE A 208 34.63 36.77 10.07
CA ILE A 208 33.66 37.18 11.09
C ILE A 208 34.18 38.48 11.70
N GLY A 209 33.40 39.55 11.53
CA GLY A 209 33.76 40.91 11.93
C GLY A 209 33.83 41.12 13.44
N GLU A 210 34.40 42.26 13.83
CA GLU A 210 34.45 42.71 15.22
C GLU A 210 33.02 42.82 15.79
N LEU A 211 32.85 42.40 17.05
CA LEU A 211 31.56 42.45 17.78
C LEU A 211 30.38 41.76 17.08
N ALA A 212 30.61 40.92 16.05
CA ALA A 212 29.56 40.34 15.21
C ALA A 212 28.47 39.60 16.01
N PHE A 213 28.83 38.96 17.13
CA PHE A 213 27.93 38.26 18.03
C PHE A 213 28.02 38.75 19.48
N ALA A 214 28.55 39.97 19.69
CA ALA A 214 28.62 40.54 21.03
C ALA A 214 27.21 40.76 21.61
N TYR A 215 27.05 40.57 22.92
CA TYR A 215 25.76 40.66 23.63
C TYR A 215 24.67 39.65 23.17
N CYS A 216 25.02 38.56 22.47
CA CYS A 216 24.11 37.42 22.23
C CYS A 216 23.93 36.55 23.50
N ALA A 217 23.36 37.13 24.57
CA ALA A 217 23.37 36.55 25.92
C ALA A 217 22.72 35.16 26.09
N ALA A 218 21.84 34.75 25.16
CA ALA A 218 21.24 33.42 25.16
C ALA A 218 22.07 32.33 24.47
N LEU A 219 23.16 32.68 23.79
CA LEU A 219 23.94 31.76 22.96
C LEU A 219 24.59 30.66 23.82
N LYS A 220 24.22 29.40 23.54
CA LYS A 220 24.70 28.22 24.27
C LYS A 220 25.38 27.20 23.39
N ASP A 221 25.01 27.13 22.12
CA ASP A 221 25.50 26.11 21.19
C ASP A 221 25.91 26.77 19.87
N VAL A 222 27.17 26.59 19.49
CA VAL A 222 27.71 27.04 18.20
C VAL A 222 28.20 25.82 17.45
N THR A 223 27.68 25.58 16.25
CA THR A 223 28.09 24.49 15.36
C THR A 223 28.88 25.06 14.20
N VAL A 224 30.02 24.45 13.89
CA VAL A 224 30.97 24.91 12.87
C VAL A 224 31.44 23.74 12.03
N ALA A 225 31.63 23.89 10.72
CA ALA A 225 31.91 22.77 9.82
C ALA A 225 33.33 22.74 9.22
N TRP A 226 34.28 23.53 9.74
CA TRP A 226 35.67 23.52 9.25
C TRP A 226 36.46 22.34 9.81
N THR A 227 37.17 21.62 8.94
CA THR A 227 37.87 20.37 9.27
C THR A 227 39.39 20.51 9.31
N ASP A 228 39.98 21.46 8.58
CA ASP A 228 41.43 21.69 8.53
C ASP A 228 41.85 23.02 9.18
N ALA A 229 43.10 23.08 9.64
CA ALA A 229 43.63 24.23 10.36
C ALA A 229 43.65 25.52 9.53
N ALA A 230 43.75 25.44 8.19
CA ALA A 230 43.84 26.60 7.31
C ALA A 230 42.44 27.19 7.02
N SER A 231 41.39 26.36 6.99
CA SER A 231 40.02 26.80 6.76
C SER A 231 39.33 27.40 7.99
N ILE A 232 39.78 27.05 9.21
CA ILE A 232 39.25 27.68 10.45
C ILE A 232 39.59 29.18 10.46
N PRO A 233 38.60 30.08 10.40
CA PRO A 233 38.84 31.51 10.28
C PRO A 233 39.53 32.07 11.51
N VAL A 234 40.49 32.96 11.28
CA VAL A 234 41.11 33.78 12.32
C VAL A 234 40.19 34.95 12.57
N ILE A 235 39.52 34.94 13.72
CA ILE A 235 38.55 35.97 14.09
C ILE A 235 39.11 36.85 15.21
N GLN A 236 38.70 38.12 15.24
CA GLN A 236 39.11 39.04 16.30
C GLN A 236 38.55 38.58 17.65
N SER A 237 39.28 38.85 18.74
CA SER A 237 38.85 38.48 20.10
C SER A 237 37.49 39.07 20.46
N SER A 238 37.16 40.24 19.90
CA SER A 238 35.93 40.97 20.17
C SER A 238 34.68 40.40 19.47
N ALA A 239 34.82 39.45 18.54
CA ALA A 239 33.67 38.90 17.79
C ALA A 239 32.55 38.33 18.68
N PHE A 240 32.90 37.86 19.88
CA PHE A 240 31.97 37.30 20.88
C PHE A 240 32.09 38.01 22.24
N ASP A 241 32.44 39.30 22.26
CA ASP A 241 32.59 40.05 23.51
C ASP A 241 31.31 40.02 24.36
N TYR A 242 31.50 40.15 25.67
CA TYR A 242 30.43 40.09 26.68
C TYR A 242 29.73 38.72 26.79
N LEU A 243 30.31 37.67 26.19
CA LEU A 243 29.91 36.28 26.40
C LEU A 243 30.96 35.52 27.20
N ASN A 244 30.52 34.57 28.03
CA ASN A 244 31.42 33.63 28.68
C ASN A 244 31.57 32.38 27.81
N LEU A 245 32.57 32.39 26.93
CA LEU A 245 32.80 31.34 25.93
C LEU A 245 32.95 29.94 26.56
N GLY A 246 33.48 29.84 27.78
CA GLY A 246 33.63 28.56 28.49
C GLY A 246 32.31 27.84 28.81
N TYR A 247 31.17 28.56 28.81
CA TYR A 247 29.83 27.97 28.98
C TYR A 247 29.12 27.67 27.65
N ILE A 248 29.71 28.09 26.52
CA ILE A 248 29.15 27.86 25.18
C ILE A 248 29.78 26.61 24.61
N LYS A 249 28.95 25.66 24.19
CA LYS A 249 29.42 24.45 23.51
C LYS A 249 29.76 24.78 22.07
N LEU A 250 30.99 24.47 21.69
CA LEU A 250 31.41 24.49 20.29
C LEU A 250 31.35 23.06 19.74
N HIS A 251 30.38 22.80 18.88
CA HIS A 251 30.22 21.54 18.17
C HIS A 251 31.10 21.54 16.93
N VAL A 252 32.14 20.72 16.95
CA VAL A 252 33.15 20.63 15.88
C VAL A 252 33.10 19.25 15.22
N PRO A 253 33.60 19.13 13.96
CA PRO A 253 33.72 17.82 13.33
C PRO A 253 34.60 16.87 14.15
N GLY A 254 34.27 15.58 14.13
CA GLY A 254 35.04 14.52 14.80
C GLY A 254 36.49 14.49 14.34
N GLY A 255 37.41 14.39 15.30
CA GLY A 255 38.86 14.38 15.08
C GLY A 255 39.50 15.77 14.95
N THR A 256 38.75 16.86 15.10
CA THR A 256 39.25 18.24 14.89
C THR A 256 39.49 19.01 16.19
N LYS A 257 39.16 18.45 17.36
CA LYS A 257 39.26 19.17 18.64
C LYS A 257 40.65 19.75 18.90
N THR A 258 41.71 18.99 18.61
CA THR A 258 43.09 19.46 18.78
C THR A 258 43.40 20.64 17.86
N THR A 259 42.87 20.65 16.63
CA THR A 259 42.99 21.76 15.69
C THR A 259 42.34 23.04 16.23
N TYR A 260 41.11 22.95 16.74
CA TYR A 260 40.40 24.11 17.32
C TYR A 260 41.09 24.66 18.58
N LEU A 261 41.73 23.81 19.38
CA LEU A 261 42.51 24.23 20.55
C LEU A 261 43.75 25.07 20.20
N THR A 262 44.21 25.07 18.94
CA THR A 262 45.33 25.92 18.49
C THR A 262 44.91 27.35 18.12
N LYS A 263 43.61 27.67 18.10
CA LYS A 263 43.09 28.93 17.58
C LYS A 263 42.60 29.83 18.73
N GLU A 264 43.08 31.07 18.78
CA GLU A 264 42.96 31.98 19.94
C GLU A 264 41.55 32.18 20.49
N VAL A 265 40.54 32.40 19.63
CA VAL A 265 39.15 32.59 20.07
C VAL A 265 38.44 31.26 20.25
N TRP A 266 38.58 30.34 19.27
CA TRP A 266 37.89 29.06 19.28
C TRP A 266 38.29 28.16 20.46
N LYS A 267 39.54 28.22 20.94
CA LYS A 267 40.02 27.45 22.10
C LYS A 267 39.35 27.84 23.43
N GLN A 268 38.67 28.99 23.48
CA GLN A 268 37.99 29.48 24.68
C GLN A 268 36.61 28.84 24.89
N PHE A 269 36.05 28.17 23.88
CA PHE A 269 34.78 27.48 23.96
C PHE A 269 34.88 26.12 24.65
N SER A 270 33.75 25.59 25.15
CA SER A 270 33.64 24.18 25.55
C SER A 270 33.51 23.28 24.32
N ILE A 271 34.63 22.79 23.78
CA ILE A 271 34.67 22.01 22.53
C ILE A 271 34.13 20.58 22.71
N VAL A 272 33.13 20.23 21.90
CA VAL A 272 32.49 18.91 21.80
C VAL A 272 32.61 18.40 20.37
N GLU A 273 33.26 17.26 20.19
CA GLU A 273 33.32 16.60 18.89
C GLU A 273 32.00 15.90 18.59
N GLN A 274 31.53 16.07 17.37
CA GLN A 274 30.34 15.43 16.87
C GLN A 274 30.71 14.25 15.96
N PRO A 275 29.80 13.26 15.80
CA PRO A 275 30.08 12.05 15.06
C PRO A 275 29.95 12.27 13.54
N TRP A 276 30.57 13.32 13.02
CA TRP A 276 30.64 13.65 11.59
C TRP A 276 31.94 14.40 11.28
N GLY A 277 32.46 14.32 10.06
CA GLY A 277 33.68 15.02 9.66
C GLY A 277 34.13 14.68 8.25
N ASP A 278 35.32 15.14 7.88
CA ASP A 278 35.89 14.88 6.55
C ASP A 278 37.10 13.94 6.65
N LEU A 279 37.22 13.05 5.68
CA LEU A 279 38.37 12.20 5.46
C LEU A 279 39.47 12.97 4.73
N SER A 280 40.72 12.51 4.81
CA SER A 280 41.87 13.12 4.13
C SER A 280 41.73 13.21 2.61
N THR A 281 40.84 12.42 2.02
CA THR A 281 40.52 12.44 0.59
C THR A 281 39.43 13.48 0.23
N GLY A 282 38.88 14.16 1.24
CA GLY A 282 37.77 15.10 1.16
C GLY A 282 36.42 14.44 0.87
N LEU A 283 36.28 13.16 1.24
CA LEU A 283 34.97 12.52 1.45
C LEU A 283 34.45 12.93 2.83
N HIS A 284 33.14 13.03 2.98
CA HIS A 284 32.48 13.33 4.24
C HIS A 284 31.96 12.05 4.89
N TRP A 285 31.99 11.98 6.21
CA TRP A 285 31.40 10.91 6.99
C TRP A 285 30.48 11.48 8.06
N GLU A 286 29.37 10.79 8.32
CA GLU A 286 28.41 11.16 9.36
C GLU A 286 27.80 9.90 9.96
N TYR A 287 27.65 9.88 11.29
CA TYR A 287 26.97 8.82 12.02
C TYR A 287 25.71 9.33 12.70
N ASP A 288 24.59 8.70 12.36
CA ASP A 288 23.29 8.93 12.97
C ASP A 288 23.03 7.89 14.07
N ASP A 289 23.02 8.34 15.33
CA ASP A 289 22.80 7.48 16.50
C ASP A 289 21.38 6.88 16.55
N ALA A 290 20.38 7.59 16.01
CA ALA A 290 18.98 7.13 16.02
C ALA A 290 18.79 5.95 15.07
N THR A 291 19.35 6.03 13.86
CA THR A 291 19.27 4.96 12.86
C THR A 291 20.42 3.95 12.95
N ARG A 292 21.48 4.25 13.72
CA ARG A 292 22.71 3.46 13.82
C ARG A 292 23.43 3.33 12.47
N THR A 293 23.37 4.38 11.67
CA THR A 293 23.87 4.42 10.29
C THR A 293 25.12 5.27 10.20
N LEU A 294 26.18 4.73 9.61
CA LEU A 294 27.34 5.49 9.16
C LEU A 294 27.21 5.74 7.66
N THR A 295 27.22 7.00 7.25
CA THR A 295 27.16 7.41 5.85
C THR A 295 28.50 7.97 5.40
N ILE A 296 29.00 7.52 4.25
CA ILE A 296 30.17 8.08 3.57
C ILE A 296 29.69 8.73 2.28
N SER A 297 29.82 10.05 2.19
CA SER A 297 29.35 10.84 1.05
C SER A 297 30.50 11.54 0.34
N ASN A 298 30.34 11.75 -0.97
CA ASN A 298 31.22 12.63 -1.73
C ASN A 298 30.52 13.98 -1.92
N PRO A 299 30.97 15.07 -1.27
CA PRO A 299 30.35 16.39 -1.43
C PRO A 299 30.31 16.88 -2.89
N ASN A 300 31.20 16.37 -3.75
CA ASN A 300 31.26 16.67 -5.17
C ASN A 300 31.22 15.37 -6.00
N PRO A 301 30.05 14.71 -6.17
CA PRO A 301 29.96 13.41 -6.82
C PRO A 301 30.47 13.36 -8.27
N GLY A 302 30.49 14.50 -8.97
CA GLY A 302 31.06 14.63 -10.32
C GLY A 302 32.59 14.50 -10.37
N THR A 303 33.26 14.53 -9.22
CA THR A 303 34.70 14.27 -9.08
C THR A 303 34.86 13.05 -8.17
N PRO A 304 34.97 11.83 -8.74
CA PRO A 304 35.02 10.61 -7.96
C PRO A 304 36.22 10.58 -7.00
N LYS A 305 36.02 10.02 -5.80
CA LYS A 305 37.01 10.00 -4.72
C LYS A 305 37.11 8.62 -4.08
N SER A 306 38.32 8.28 -3.68
CA SER A 306 38.63 7.06 -2.94
C SER A 306 38.54 7.28 -1.43
N MET A 307 38.08 6.28 -0.67
CA MET A 307 38.29 6.27 0.78
C MET A 307 39.78 6.02 1.09
N PRO A 308 40.33 6.64 2.15
CA PRO A 308 41.70 6.39 2.59
C PRO A 308 41.87 4.99 3.19
N ASP A 309 43.08 4.47 3.12
CA ASP A 309 43.49 3.26 3.83
C ASP A 309 43.78 3.57 5.30
N PHE A 310 43.41 2.65 6.20
CA PHE A 310 43.71 2.73 7.63
C PHE A 310 44.77 1.71 8.00
N ALA A 311 45.78 2.13 8.77
CA ALA A 311 46.85 1.24 9.21
C ALA A 311 46.31 0.28 10.27
N ASP A 312 45.54 0.79 11.23
CA ASP A 312 44.83 0.05 12.26
C ASP A 312 43.31 0.42 12.28
N PHE A 313 42.46 -0.45 12.84
CA PHE A 313 41.03 -0.14 12.98
C PHE A 313 40.76 0.99 13.99
N ASP A 314 41.72 1.32 14.87
CA ASP A 314 41.64 2.46 15.78
C ASP A 314 42.06 3.80 15.15
N ASP A 315 42.47 3.78 13.88
CA ASP A 315 42.67 4.98 13.06
C ASP A 315 41.38 5.44 12.37
N GLN A 316 40.31 4.63 12.43
CA GLN A 316 39.01 4.97 11.86
C GLN A 316 38.40 6.19 12.59
N PRO A 317 37.87 7.20 11.89
CA PRO A 317 37.24 8.37 12.53
C PRO A 317 36.03 8.03 13.39
N TRP A 318 35.35 6.92 13.08
CA TRP A 318 34.17 6.43 13.80
C TRP A 318 34.48 5.38 14.87
N LYS A 319 35.74 5.26 15.32
CA LYS A 319 36.14 4.26 16.33
C LYS A 319 35.28 4.29 17.61
N ASP A 320 34.90 5.47 18.08
CA ASP A 320 34.11 5.63 19.31
C ASP A 320 32.64 5.19 19.17
N VAL A 321 32.16 5.05 17.93
CA VAL A 321 30.80 4.58 17.62
C VAL A 321 30.78 3.23 16.90
N ARG A 322 31.95 2.65 16.59
CA ARG A 322 32.15 1.43 15.79
C ARG A 322 31.26 0.26 16.22
N GLU A 323 31.20 0.00 17.53
CA GLU A 323 30.40 -1.10 18.10
C GLU A 323 28.87 -0.90 17.95
N LYS A 324 28.45 0.32 17.66
CA LYS A 324 27.03 0.69 17.50
C LYS A 324 26.59 0.73 16.04
N ILE A 325 27.51 0.68 15.06
CA ILE A 325 27.20 0.78 13.64
C ILE A 325 26.46 -0.49 13.19
N LYS A 326 25.22 -0.32 12.74
CA LYS A 326 24.39 -1.42 12.20
C LYS A 326 24.24 -1.34 10.69
N THR A 327 24.38 -0.14 10.12
CA THR A 327 24.24 0.12 8.70
C THR A 327 25.39 1.00 8.23
N VAL A 328 25.97 0.67 7.08
CA VAL A 328 26.91 1.53 6.35
C VAL A 328 26.29 1.89 5.01
N VAL A 329 26.27 3.17 4.68
CA VAL A 329 25.83 3.68 3.37
C VAL A 329 26.99 4.40 2.71
N ILE A 330 27.41 3.92 1.54
CA ILE A 330 28.44 4.57 0.73
C ILE A 330 27.75 5.16 -0.50
N GLU A 331 27.77 6.49 -0.61
CA GLU A 331 27.04 7.20 -1.65
C GLU A 331 27.78 7.25 -2.99
N ALA A 332 27.06 7.72 -4.02
CA ALA A 332 27.62 7.88 -5.36
C ALA A 332 28.84 8.82 -5.38
N GLY A 333 29.79 8.53 -6.26
CA GLY A 333 31.05 9.27 -6.36
C GLY A 333 32.16 8.74 -5.46
N VAL A 334 31.92 7.69 -4.66
CA VAL A 334 32.99 6.93 -3.97
C VAL A 334 33.47 5.78 -4.86
N THR A 335 34.76 5.72 -5.17
CA THR A 335 35.36 4.75 -6.11
C THR A 335 36.05 3.58 -5.43
N SER A 336 36.45 3.70 -4.17
CA SER A 336 37.05 2.59 -3.44
C SER A 336 36.74 2.66 -1.95
N ILE A 337 36.62 1.48 -1.34
CA ILE A 337 36.65 1.29 0.12
C ILE A 337 38.09 1.02 0.50
N GLY A 338 38.64 1.81 1.42
CA GLY A 338 40.01 1.67 1.87
C GLY A 338 40.26 0.42 2.70
N LYS A 339 41.53 0.04 2.82
CA LYS A 339 42.00 -1.01 3.71
C LYS A 339 41.52 -0.76 5.13
N ARG A 340 40.95 -1.80 5.76
CA ARG A 340 40.42 -1.79 7.14
C ARG A 340 39.35 -0.73 7.42
N ALA A 341 38.71 -0.14 6.40
CA ALA A 341 37.74 0.94 6.60
C ALA A 341 36.64 0.59 7.63
N PHE A 342 36.00 -0.57 7.48
CA PHE A 342 34.92 -1.01 8.37
C PHE A 342 35.30 -2.25 9.17
N ALA A 343 36.60 -2.52 9.34
CA ALA A 343 37.07 -3.63 10.15
C ALA A 343 36.55 -3.51 11.60
N SER A 344 36.15 -4.65 12.19
CA SER A 344 35.64 -4.78 13.55
C SER A 344 34.33 -4.01 13.83
N CYS A 345 33.56 -3.64 12.79
CA CYS A 345 32.18 -3.19 12.94
C CYS A 345 31.26 -4.38 13.24
N ALA A 346 31.43 -5.04 14.39
CA ALA A 346 30.81 -6.33 14.70
C ALA A 346 29.26 -6.33 14.69
N ALA A 347 28.64 -5.16 14.90
CA ALA A 347 27.19 -4.98 14.87
C ALA A 347 26.63 -4.67 13.46
N LEU A 348 27.49 -4.53 12.44
CA LEU A 348 27.12 -4.16 11.07
C LEU A 348 26.29 -5.27 10.42
N LYS A 349 25.06 -4.95 10.04
CA LYS A 349 24.10 -5.88 9.43
C LYS A 349 23.88 -5.62 7.95
N SER A 350 24.03 -4.37 7.52
CA SER A 350 23.71 -3.94 6.16
C SER A 350 24.72 -2.95 5.64
N VAL A 351 25.12 -3.13 4.38
CA VAL A 351 26.03 -2.24 3.67
C VAL A 351 25.41 -1.90 2.32
N THR A 352 25.32 -0.61 2.01
CA THR A 352 24.91 -0.12 0.69
C THR A 352 26.15 0.37 -0.05
N LEU A 353 26.43 -0.23 -1.21
CA LEU A 353 27.56 0.10 -2.08
C LEU A 353 27.07 0.88 -3.31
N PRO A 354 27.81 1.89 -3.81
CA PRO A 354 27.41 2.65 -4.99
C PRO A 354 27.77 1.91 -6.29
N ASP A 355 26.95 2.09 -7.33
CA ASP A 355 27.13 1.47 -8.66
C ASP A 355 28.48 1.81 -9.36
N GLY A 356 29.18 2.85 -8.89
CA GLY A 356 30.48 3.27 -9.43
C GLY A 356 31.69 2.69 -8.69
N LEU A 357 31.48 1.91 -7.62
CA LEU A 357 32.56 1.39 -6.77
C LEU A 357 33.47 0.45 -7.55
N GLN A 358 34.78 0.67 -7.52
CA GLN A 358 35.78 -0.12 -8.25
C GLN A 358 36.54 -1.10 -7.36
N THR A 359 36.82 -0.71 -6.11
CA THR A 359 37.72 -1.50 -5.24
C THR A 359 37.15 -1.65 -3.83
N ILE A 360 37.21 -2.88 -3.31
CA ILE A 360 37.03 -3.18 -1.89
C ILE A 360 38.39 -3.55 -1.30
N GLY A 361 38.89 -2.73 -0.37
CA GLY A 361 40.23 -2.86 0.19
C GLY A 361 40.45 -4.13 1.03
N GLN A 362 41.73 -4.45 1.27
CA GLN A 362 42.13 -5.54 2.17
C GLN A 362 41.51 -5.34 3.56
N ASN A 363 40.96 -6.40 4.16
CA ASN A 363 40.31 -6.35 5.48
C ASN A 363 39.17 -5.32 5.60
N ALA A 364 38.59 -4.82 4.50
CA ALA A 364 37.61 -3.72 4.53
C ALA A 364 36.42 -3.98 5.48
N PHE A 365 35.92 -5.22 5.54
CA PHE A 365 34.84 -5.68 6.42
C PHE A 365 35.28 -6.85 7.31
N LEU A 366 36.57 -6.92 7.65
CA LEU A 366 37.08 -7.94 8.57
C LEU A 366 36.28 -7.92 9.89
N ASP A 367 35.84 -9.07 10.36
CA ASP A 367 35.14 -9.24 11.64
C ASP A 367 33.83 -8.42 11.77
N CYS A 368 33.16 -8.15 10.65
CA CYS A 368 31.77 -7.68 10.64
C CYS A 368 30.82 -8.85 10.93
N ALA A 369 30.90 -9.40 12.14
CA ALA A 369 30.29 -10.68 12.52
C ALA A 369 28.77 -10.78 12.33
N ALA A 370 28.06 -9.64 12.35
CA ALA A 370 26.61 -9.57 12.14
C ALA A 370 26.18 -9.37 10.67
N LEU A 371 27.12 -9.22 9.73
CA LEU A 371 26.82 -8.96 8.32
C LEU A 371 26.24 -10.24 7.69
N ALA A 372 24.93 -10.24 7.45
CA ALA A 372 24.22 -11.43 6.97
C ALA A 372 24.17 -11.55 5.46
N SER A 373 24.29 -10.42 4.74
CA SER A 373 24.28 -10.40 3.29
C SER A 373 25.12 -9.23 2.74
N ILE A 374 25.72 -9.41 1.57
CA ILE A 374 26.38 -8.34 0.82
C ILE A 374 26.05 -8.41 -0.66
N SER A 375 25.80 -7.27 -1.27
CA SER A 375 25.53 -7.12 -2.71
C SER A 375 26.66 -6.30 -3.33
N ILE A 376 27.45 -6.91 -4.21
CA ILE A 376 28.66 -6.31 -4.78
C ILE A 376 28.40 -5.91 -6.24
N PRO A 377 28.46 -4.60 -6.58
CA PRO A 377 28.13 -4.12 -7.93
C PRO A 377 29.14 -4.63 -8.97
N ASN A 378 28.70 -4.75 -10.23
CA ASN A 378 29.53 -5.23 -11.34
C ASN A 378 30.71 -4.29 -11.69
N SER A 379 30.67 -3.06 -11.20
CA SER A 379 31.74 -2.09 -11.32
C SER A 379 32.98 -2.45 -10.50
N VAL A 380 32.84 -3.30 -9.47
CA VAL A 380 33.99 -3.70 -8.65
C VAL A 380 34.90 -4.59 -9.48
N THR A 381 36.15 -4.20 -9.62
CA THR A 381 37.18 -4.92 -10.38
C THR A 381 38.26 -5.52 -9.48
N THR A 382 38.25 -5.21 -8.18
CA THR A 382 39.22 -5.75 -7.20
C THR A 382 38.61 -5.87 -5.82
N ILE A 383 38.80 -7.04 -5.19
CA ILE A 383 38.47 -7.30 -3.78
C ILE A 383 39.75 -7.77 -3.09
N GLY A 384 40.20 -7.03 -2.08
CA GLY A 384 41.42 -7.32 -1.34
C GLY A 384 41.29 -8.54 -0.44
N ASN A 385 42.43 -9.15 -0.09
CA ASN A 385 42.47 -10.30 0.80
C ASN A 385 41.77 -10.01 2.13
N GLU A 386 41.07 -11.01 2.66
CA GLU A 386 40.33 -10.96 3.93
C GLU A 386 39.27 -9.85 4.01
N ALA A 387 38.85 -9.27 2.87
CA ALA A 387 37.85 -8.20 2.85
C ALA A 387 36.56 -8.55 3.59
N PHE A 388 36.13 -9.82 3.56
CA PHE A 388 34.94 -10.32 4.27
C PHE A 388 35.29 -11.44 5.27
N SER A 389 36.55 -11.53 5.72
CA SER A 389 36.94 -12.57 6.66
C SER A 389 36.20 -12.39 8.00
N ARG A 390 35.82 -13.50 8.64
CA ARG A 390 35.10 -13.52 9.93
C ARG A 390 33.73 -12.82 9.91
N CYS A 391 33.14 -12.57 8.74
CA CYS A 391 31.72 -12.22 8.61
C CYS A 391 30.82 -13.45 8.90
N THR A 392 30.84 -13.96 10.14
CA THR A 392 30.29 -15.29 10.48
C THR A 392 28.78 -15.45 10.30
N ALA A 393 28.02 -14.34 10.21
CA ALA A 393 26.60 -14.37 9.92
C ALA A 393 26.27 -14.39 8.42
N LEU A 394 27.26 -14.26 7.53
CA LEU A 394 27.06 -14.13 6.10
C LEU A 394 26.41 -15.39 5.53
N LYS A 395 25.22 -15.22 4.94
CA LYS A 395 24.42 -16.29 4.33
C LYS A 395 24.19 -16.07 2.85
N ASP A 396 24.21 -14.83 2.40
CA ASP A 396 23.89 -14.46 1.02
C ASP A 396 24.92 -13.47 0.48
N VAL A 397 25.51 -13.79 -0.67
CA VAL A 397 26.37 -12.91 -1.44
C VAL A 397 25.72 -12.73 -2.81
N THR A 398 25.47 -11.49 -3.20
CA THR A 398 24.91 -11.17 -4.52
C THR A 398 25.96 -10.47 -5.36
N VAL A 399 26.10 -10.90 -6.61
CA VAL A 399 27.08 -10.39 -7.55
C VAL A 399 26.43 -10.14 -8.91
N PHE A 400 26.97 -9.19 -9.67
CA PHE A 400 26.38 -8.78 -10.95
C PHE A 400 27.32 -8.93 -12.16
N TRP A 401 28.43 -9.66 -12.02
CA TRP A 401 29.35 -9.87 -13.14
C TRP A 401 28.89 -11.00 -14.06
N ASP A 402 28.90 -10.74 -15.37
CA ASP A 402 28.68 -11.78 -16.38
C ASP A 402 29.83 -12.79 -16.46
N THR A 403 31.03 -12.36 -16.07
CA THR A 403 32.24 -13.16 -15.96
C THR A 403 32.73 -13.07 -14.51
N PRO A 404 32.85 -14.19 -13.77
CA PRO A 404 33.25 -14.16 -12.37
C PRO A 404 34.58 -13.42 -12.16
N LEU A 405 34.56 -12.45 -11.23
CA LEU A 405 35.76 -11.74 -10.83
C LEU A 405 36.76 -12.71 -10.21
N GLN A 406 38.03 -12.66 -10.63
CA GLN A 406 39.08 -13.47 -10.00
C GLN A 406 39.37 -12.94 -8.60
N ILE A 407 39.22 -13.78 -7.57
CA ILE A 407 39.46 -13.42 -6.17
C ILE A 407 40.42 -14.41 -5.51
N SER A 408 41.11 -13.96 -4.46
CA SER A 408 41.88 -14.84 -3.59
C SER A 408 40.94 -15.67 -2.70
N ALA A 409 41.33 -16.91 -2.38
CA ALA A 409 40.63 -17.75 -1.39
C ALA A 409 40.57 -17.07 0.00
N GLU A 410 41.44 -16.09 0.27
CA GLU A 410 41.47 -15.35 1.53
C GLU A 410 40.33 -14.33 1.66
N VAL A 411 39.63 -13.94 0.58
CA VAL A 411 38.58 -12.89 0.65
C VAL A 411 37.51 -13.23 1.68
N PHE A 412 37.08 -14.49 1.74
CA PHE A 412 36.07 -15.02 2.66
C PHE A 412 36.68 -15.96 3.71
N ASN A 413 37.94 -15.74 4.09
CA ASN A 413 38.65 -16.59 5.05
C ASN A 413 37.86 -16.73 6.36
N HIS A 414 37.95 -17.90 7.01
CA HIS A 414 37.20 -18.27 8.23
C HIS A 414 35.67 -18.41 8.05
N LEU A 415 35.17 -18.53 6.82
CA LEU A 415 33.76 -18.84 6.53
C LEU A 415 33.61 -20.25 5.95
N THR A 416 32.44 -20.86 6.17
CA THR A 416 32.06 -22.14 5.55
C THR A 416 31.27 -21.87 4.27
N LEU A 417 31.97 -21.69 3.14
CA LEU A 417 31.37 -21.23 1.87
C LEU A 417 30.26 -22.14 1.34
N GLU A 418 30.35 -23.45 1.58
CA GLU A 418 29.33 -24.45 1.22
C GLU A 418 27.97 -24.26 1.92
N LYS A 419 27.87 -23.31 2.86
CA LYS A 419 26.63 -22.90 3.53
C LYS A 419 26.16 -21.51 3.12
N ILE A 420 26.90 -20.82 2.26
CA ILE A 420 26.62 -19.45 1.81
C ILE A 420 26.08 -19.51 0.38
N ARG A 421 25.00 -18.79 0.14
CA ARG A 421 24.35 -18.68 -1.16
C ARG A 421 25.00 -17.59 -1.98
N LEU A 422 25.41 -17.92 -3.19
CA LEU A 422 25.92 -16.96 -4.15
C LEU A 422 24.85 -16.73 -5.23
N HIS A 423 24.25 -15.54 -5.22
CA HIS A 423 23.27 -15.11 -6.21
C HIS A 423 24.01 -14.46 -7.38
N VAL A 424 23.93 -15.10 -8.55
CA VAL A 424 24.66 -14.71 -9.77
C VAL A 424 23.68 -14.24 -10.86
N PRO A 425 24.17 -13.53 -11.89
CA PRO A 425 23.31 -13.15 -13.02
C PRO A 425 22.69 -14.35 -13.75
N GLU A 426 21.60 -14.07 -14.43
CA GLU A 426 20.86 -15.05 -15.24
C GLU A 426 21.78 -15.83 -16.19
N GLY A 427 21.67 -17.15 -16.17
CA GLY A 427 22.47 -18.03 -17.03
C GLY A 427 23.94 -18.20 -16.63
N LYS A 428 24.40 -17.62 -15.49
CA LYS A 428 25.83 -17.64 -15.10
C LYS A 428 26.22 -18.70 -14.08
N ILE A 429 25.30 -19.55 -13.62
CA ILE A 429 25.58 -20.59 -12.61
C ILE A 429 26.81 -21.43 -12.98
N GLY A 430 26.89 -21.93 -14.22
CA GLY A 430 28.01 -22.77 -14.67
C GLY A 430 29.37 -22.06 -14.67
N ALA A 431 29.41 -20.75 -14.96
CA ALA A 431 30.65 -19.98 -14.94
C ALA A 431 31.18 -19.83 -13.50
N TYR A 432 30.30 -19.57 -12.54
CA TYR A 432 30.67 -19.42 -11.12
C TYR A 432 31.06 -20.73 -10.43
N LEU A 433 30.49 -21.86 -10.85
CA LEU A 433 30.87 -23.19 -10.32
C LEU A 433 32.30 -23.62 -10.69
N THR A 434 32.94 -22.94 -11.64
CA THR A 434 34.31 -23.27 -12.11
C THR A 434 35.33 -22.16 -11.84
N ALA A 435 34.88 -21.02 -11.28
CA ALA A 435 35.73 -19.86 -11.04
C ALA A 435 36.34 -19.89 -9.64
N ASN A 436 37.66 -19.73 -9.57
CA ASN A 436 38.44 -19.74 -8.33
C ASN A 436 37.93 -18.68 -7.32
N GLY A 437 37.71 -19.14 -6.09
CA GLY A 437 37.15 -18.41 -4.96
C GLY A 437 35.62 -18.46 -4.86
N TRP A 438 34.91 -18.86 -5.92
CA TRP A 438 33.45 -18.91 -5.98
C TRP A 438 32.88 -20.34 -6.01
N GLU A 439 33.70 -21.31 -6.39
CA GLU A 439 33.33 -22.70 -6.64
C GLU A 439 32.78 -23.45 -5.41
N TYR A 440 33.07 -22.95 -4.21
CA TYR A 440 32.63 -23.55 -2.95
C TYR A 440 31.28 -23.01 -2.45
N PHE A 441 30.71 -21.98 -3.08
CA PHE A 441 29.41 -21.44 -2.68
C PHE A 441 28.25 -22.30 -3.18
N ILE A 442 27.08 -22.17 -2.55
CA ILE A 442 25.82 -22.62 -3.13
C ILE A 442 25.41 -21.63 -4.22
N VAL A 443 25.88 -21.85 -5.45
CA VAL A 443 25.61 -20.96 -6.59
C VAL A 443 24.15 -21.10 -7.05
N MET A 444 23.44 -19.99 -7.12
CA MET A 444 22.05 -19.91 -7.57
C MET A 444 21.78 -18.62 -8.32
N SER A 445 20.66 -18.58 -9.06
CA SER A 445 20.14 -17.37 -9.67
C SER A 445 18.78 -17.08 -9.03
N ASP A 446 18.47 -15.81 -8.78
CA ASP A 446 17.16 -15.36 -8.30
C ASP A 446 16.16 -15.17 -9.45
N ARG A 447 16.60 -15.30 -10.71
CA ARG A 447 15.79 -15.14 -11.91
C ARG A 447 16.29 -16.03 -13.05
N GLY A 448 15.44 -16.29 -14.03
CA GLY A 448 15.87 -17.03 -15.21
C GLY A 448 14.80 -17.22 -16.27
N ASP A 449 15.23 -17.76 -17.40
CA ASP A 449 14.37 -18.16 -18.50
C ASP A 449 13.73 -19.54 -18.25
N LEU A 450 12.53 -19.71 -18.79
CA LEU A 450 11.77 -20.94 -18.90
C LEU A 450 11.51 -21.25 -20.38
N ALA A 451 11.20 -22.52 -20.67
CA ALA A 451 10.77 -22.88 -22.02
C ALA A 451 9.52 -22.07 -22.44
N GLY A 452 9.41 -21.79 -23.75
CA GLY A 452 8.32 -20.97 -24.30
C GLY A 452 8.50 -19.46 -24.11
N GLY A 453 9.68 -19.00 -23.69
CA GLY A 453 9.99 -17.57 -23.51
C GLY A 453 9.41 -16.96 -22.23
N LEU A 454 8.85 -17.80 -21.35
CA LEU A 454 8.48 -17.38 -19.99
C LEU A 454 9.75 -17.10 -19.18
N LYS A 455 9.61 -16.28 -18.13
CA LYS A 455 10.66 -16.01 -17.16
C LYS A 455 10.18 -16.35 -15.76
N TRP A 456 11.10 -16.58 -14.84
CA TRP A 456 10.82 -16.68 -13.42
C TRP A 456 11.72 -15.72 -12.65
N GLN A 457 11.23 -15.27 -11.49
CA GLN A 457 12.01 -14.48 -10.54
C GLN A 457 11.58 -14.81 -9.11
N MET A 458 12.51 -14.65 -8.18
CA MET A 458 12.33 -14.77 -6.74
C MET A 458 12.61 -13.42 -6.11
N ASP A 459 11.69 -12.93 -5.28
CA ASP A 459 11.94 -11.72 -4.50
C ASP A 459 12.51 -12.03 -3.11
N ALA A 460 12.89 -10.97 -2.38
CA ALA A 460 13.43 -11.08 -1.02
C ALA A 460 12.43 -11.64 0.02
N THR A 461 11.14 -11.79 -0.33
CA THR A 461 10.10 -12.40 0.51
C THR A 461 9.88 -13.89 0.21
N TYR A 462 10.67 -14.44 -0.72
CA TYR A 462 10.48 -15.78 -1.28
C TYR A 462 9.14 -15.95 -1.99
N THR A 463 8.68 -14.89 -2.66
CA THR A 463 7.60 -14.97 -3.64
C THR A 463 8.21 -15.29 -5.00
N LEU A 464 7.82 -16.44 -5.55
CA LEU A 464 8.19 -16.85 -6.88
C LEU A 464 7.18 -16.29 -7.89
N THR A 465 7.65 -15.52 -8.86
CA THR A 465 6.81 -14.96 -9.93
C THR A 465 7.13 -15.61 -11.26
N ILE A 466 6.12 -16.11 -11.96
CA ILE A 466 6.20 -16.57 -13.35
C ILE A 466 5.69 -15.45 -14.25
N ILE A 467 6.54 -14.98 -15.16
CA ILE A 467 6.33 -13.81 -16.01
C ILE A 467 6.21 -14.27 -17.46
N ASN A 468 5.17 -13.80 -18.16
CA ASN A 468 5.16 -13.81 -19.62
C ASN A 468 5.57 -12.41 -20.13
N PRO A 469 6.78 -12.24 -20.70
CA PRO A 469 7.21 -10.95 -21.24
C PRO A 469 6.39 -10.52 -22.49
N THR A 470 5.56 -11.40 -23.03
CA THR A 470 4.64 -11.14 -24.15
C THR A 470 3.17 -11.47 -23.79
N PRO A 471 2.51 -10.69 -22.90
CA PRO A 471 1.20 -11.06 -22.35
C PRO A 471 0.08 -11.23 -23.40
N GLY A 472 0.20 -10.56 -24.55
CA GLY A 472 -0.73 -10.69 -25.68
C GLY A 472 -0.66 -12.03 -26.42
N SER A 473 0.36 -12.84 -26.14
CA SER A 473 0.53 -14.19 -26.70
C SER A 473 0.62 -15.21 -25.56
N PRO A 474 -0.51 -15.84 -25.17
CA PRO A 474 -0.52 -16.73 -24.02
C PRO A 474 0.43 -17.93 -24.18
N GLN A 475 1.32 -18.15 -23.22
CA GLN A 475 2.31 -19.24 -23.24
C GLN A 475 2.06 -20.24 -22.10
N PRO A 476 2.12 -21.56 -22.35
CA PRO A 476 2.02 -22.55 -21.30
C PRO A 476 3.32 -22.62 -20.49
N MET A 477 3.22 -22.83 -19.18
CA MET A 477 4.39 -23.21 -18.40
C MET A 477 4.96 -24.56 -18.87
N PRO A 478 6.29 -24.77 -18.75
CA PRO A 478 6.89 -26.08 -19.00
C PRO A 478 6.39 -27.13 -18.01
N ASP A 479 6.28 -28.37 -18.50
CA ASP A 479 6.06 -29.55 -17.68
C ASP A 479 7.41 -30.07 -17.16
N PHE A 480 7.45 -30.52 -15.91
CA PHE A 480 8.66 -31.07 -15.29
C PHE A 480 8.50 -32.57 -15.07
N ALA A 481 9.52 -33.37 -15.42
CA ALA A 481 9.45 -34.82 -15.24
C ALA A 481 9.70 -35.22 -13.78
N ASN A 482 10.46 -34.42 -13.05
CA ASN A 482 10.69 -34.55 -11.62
C ASN A 482 10.97 -33.17 -11.00
N PRO A 483 10.83 -33.02 -9.67
CA PRO A 483 11.02 -31.72 -9.04
C PRO A 483 12.40 -31.10 -9.26
N ASP A 484 13.47 -31.88 -9.42
CA ASP A 484 14.85 -31.38 -9.45
C ASP A 484 15.26 -30.76 -10.80
N GLU A 485 14.37 -30.79 -11.79
CA GLU A 485 14.45 -30.03 -13.04
C GLU A 485 13.91 -28.60 -12.90
N GLN A 486 13.16 -28.29 -11.82
CA GLN A 486 12.65 -26.95 -11.56
C GLN A 486 13.81 -25.97 -11.37
N PRO A 487 13.84 -24.82 -12.07
CA PRO A 487 14.91 -23.83 -11.89
C PRO A 487 15.02 -23.28 -10.46
N TRP A 488 13.92 -23.29 -9.72
CA TRP A 488 13.83 -22.84 -8.34
C TRP A 488 14.01 -23.97 -7.30
N LYS A 489 14.58 -25.13 -7.67
CA LYS A 489 14.75 -26.26 -6.74
C LYS A 489 15.47 -25.88 -5.43
N SER A 490 16.46 -25.00 -5.51
CA SER A 490 17.20 -24.49 -4.34
C SER A 490 16.31 -23.69 -3.38
N PHE A 491 15.24 -23.07 -3.90
CA PHE A 491 14.27 -22.30 -3.14
C PHE A 491 13.01 -23.09 -2.75
N ARG A 492 12.83 -24.35 -3.19
CA ARG A 492 11.58 -25.12 -3.01
C ARG A 492 11.08 -25.17 -1.57
N SER A 493 12.00 -25.29 -0.61
CA SER A 493 11.69 -25.33 0.83
C SER A 493 11.46 -23.95 1.48
N GLU A 494 11.61 -22.88 0.69
CA GLU A 494 11.53 -21.48 1.12
C GLU A 494 10.40 -20.71 0.44
N ILE A 495 9.94 -21.14 -0.73
CA ILE A 495 8.83 -20.53 -1.45
C ILE A 495 7.63 -20.36 -0.51
N GLN A 496 7.26 -19.11 -0.24
CA GLN A 496 6.15 -18.75 0.63
C GLN A 496 4.89 -18.40 -0.16
N ALA A 497 5.07 -17.95 -1.39
CA ALA A 497 4.00 -17.59 -2.31
C ALA A 497 4.43 -17.83 -3.76
N VAL A 498 3.45 -18.10 -4.62
CA VAL A 498 3.62 -18.14 -6.07
C VAL A 498 2.65 -17.16 -6.72
N THR A 499 3.17 -16.34 -7.64
CA THR A 499 2.37 -15.46 -8.49
C THR A 499 2.60 -15.85 -9.94
N ILE A 500 1.53 -16.12 -10.67
CA ILE A 500 1.58 -16.36 -12.11
C ILE A 500 0.94 -15.16 -12.79
N GLU A 501 1.69 -14.47 -13.64
CA GLU A 501 1.22 -13.25 -14.30
C GLU A 501 0.34 -13.51 -15.54
N ASP A 502 -0.40 -12.48 -15.96
CA ASP A 502 -1.29 -12.57 -17.12
C ASP A 502 -0.50 -12.93 -18.39
N GLY A 503 -1.14 -13.72 -19.26
CA GLY A 503 -0.50 -14.29 -20.44
C GLY A 503 0.14 -15.66 -20.18
N VAL A 504 0.11 -16.22 -18.97
CA VAL A 504 0.39 -17.65 -18.78
C VAL A 504 -0.90 -18.45 -19.04
N SER A 505 -0.87 -19.41 -19.95
CA SER A 505 -2.06 -20.17 -20.38
C SER A 505 -2.32 -21.45 -19.58
N SER A 506 -1.29 -22.06 -19.00
CA SER A 506 -1.46 -23.21 -18.12
C SER A 506 -0.35 -23.28 -17.06
N VAL A 507 -0.68 -23.85 -15.91
CA VAL A 507 0.30 -24.19 -14.87
C VAL A 507 0.91 -25.54 -15.21
N GLY A 508 2.24 -25.61 -15.24
CA GLY A 508 2.99 -26.77 -15.69
C GLY A 508 2.81 -27.99 -14.80
N LYS A 509 2.93 -29.19 -15.39
CA LYS A 509 2.94 -30.45 -14.64
C LYS A 509 4.07 -30.43 -13.61
N ASP A 510 3.74 -30.81 -12.39
CA ASP A 510 4.65 -30.92 -11.25
C ASP A 510 5.45 -29.63 -10.92
N ALA A 511 5.01 -28.45 -11.40
CA ALA A 511 5.79 -27.20 -11.30
C ALA A 511 6.11 -26.75 -9.87
N PHE A 512 5.18 -26.93 -8.93
CA PHE A 512 5.30 -26.45 -7.55
C PHE A 512 5.15 -27.56 -6.50
N VAL A 513 5.40 -28.82 -6.89
CA VAL A 513 5.31 -29.98 -6.00
C VAL A 513 6.11 -29.77 -4.73
N SER A 514 5.49 -30.05 -3.58
CA SER A 514 6.11 -30.03 -2.26
C SER A 514 6.76 -28.69 -1.87
N CYS A 515 6.24 -27.57 -2.37
CA CYS A 515 6.55 -26.24 -1.84
C CYS A 515 5.91 -26.09 -0.43
N ASN A 516 6.54 -26.71 0.56
CA ASN A 516 5.97 -26.95 1.90
C ASN A 516 5.83 -25.70 2.78
N LYS A 517 6.39 -24.55 2.38
CA LYS A 517 6.16 -23.26 3.05
C LYS A 517 5.17 -22.38 2.32
N MET A 518 4.73 -22.78 1.12
CA MET A 518 3.85 -21.96 0.30
C MET A 518 2.50 -21.86 0.99
N THR A 519 2.08 -20.64 1.30
CA THR A 519 0.81 -20.35 1.98
C THR A 519 -0.31 -20.04 1.00
N HIS A 520 0.04 -19.58 -0.19
CA HIS A 520 -0.92 -19.21 -1.23
C HIS A 520 -0.31 -19.17 -2.63
N VAL A 521 -1.19 -19.25 -3.63
CA VAL A 521 -0.87 -19.02 -5.03
C VAL A 521 -1.89 -18.05 -5.64
N THR A 522 -1.40 -17.16 -6.51
CA THR A 522 -2.23 -16.26 -7.32
C THR A 522 -2.13 -16.66 -8.78
N LEU A 523 -3.27 -17.01 -9.36
CA LEU A 523 -3.41 -17.41 -10.76
C LEU A 523 -4.07 -16.28 -11.57
N PRO A 524 -3.64 -16.04 -12.82
CA PRO A 524 -4.21 -15.01 -13.68
C PRO A 524 -5.47 -15.53 -14.38
N LYS A 525 -6.25 -14.62 -14.95
CA LYS A 525 -7.46 -14.97 -15.72
C LYS A 525 -7.18 -15.79 -16.99
N SER A 526 -5.95 -15.70 -17.51
CA SER A 526 -5.51 -16.38 -18.73
C SER A 526 -5.28 -17.88 -18.57
N VAL A 527 -5.12 -18.39 -17.34
CA VAL A 527 -4.89 -19.82 -17.10
C VAL A 527 -6.16 -20.60 -17.41
N THR A 528 -6.06 -21.53 -18.36
CA THR A 528 -7.13 -22.46 -18.76
C THR A 528 -6.99 -23.83 -18.12
N THR A 529 -5.80 -24.19 -17.67
CA THR A 529 -5.53 -25.52 -17.12
C THR A 529 -4.50 -25.46 -16.00
N ILE A 530 -4.79 -26.12 -14.89
CA ILE A 530 -3.80 -26.50 -13.88
C ILE A 530 -3.45 -27.95 -14.15
N ARG A 531 -2.23 -28.25 -14.60
CA ARG A 531 -1.86 -29.60 -15.05
C ARG A 531 -1.60 -30.56 -13.88
N GLU A 532 -1.32 -31.81 -14.23
CA GLU A 532 -1.10 -32.91 -13.30
C GLU A 532 -0.09 -32.52 -12.20
N GLY A 533 -0.45 -32.76 -10.94
CA GLY A 533 0.46 -32.59 -9.80
C GLY A 533 0.99 -31.16 -9.56
N ALA A 534 0.50 -30.13 -10.26
CA ALA A 534 1.09 -28.79 -10.26
C ALA A 534 1.37 -28.22 -8.85
N PHE A 535 0.51 -28.49 -7.88
CA PHE A 535 0.63 -28.07 -6.47
C PHE A 535 0.58 -29.25 -5.49
N ALA A 536 0.93 -30.46 -5.93
CA ALA A 536 0.87 -31.65 -5.08
C ALA A 536 1.74 -31.49 -3.83
N GLY A 537 1.18 -31.77 -2.65
CA GLY A 537 1.90 -31.76 -1.38
C GLY A 537 2.22 -30.37 -0.82
N CYS A 538 1.65 -29.29 -1.34
CA CYS A 538 1.79 -27.94 -0.78
C CYS A 538 1.01 -27.78 0.54
N ASN A 539 1.49 -28.45 1.60
CA ASN A 539 0.76 -28.70 2.84
C ASN A 539 0.52 -27.47 3.74
N LYS A 540 1.14 -26.31 3.46
CA LYS A 540 0.87 -25.04 4.14
C LYS A 540 -0.05 -24.11 3.34
N MET A 541 -0.45 -24.49 2.13
CA MET A 541 -1.27 -23.64 1.28
C MET A 541 -2.67 -23.56 1.85
N THR A 542 -3.12 -22.36 2.19
CA THR A 542 -4.41 -22.11 2.85
C THR A 542 -5.48 -21.63 1.88
N HIS A 543 -5.07 -20.95 0.80
CA HIS A 543 -5.96 -20.41 -0.23
C HIS A 543 -5.29 -20.36 -1.61
N VAL A 544 -6.14 -20.48 -2.64
CA VAL A 544 -5.80 -20.30 -4.06
C VAL A 544 -6.60 -19.10 -4.56
N THR A 545 -5.92 -18.09 -5.08
CA THR A 545 -6.57 -16.89 -5.62
C THR A 545 -6.79 -17.05 -7.12
N LEU A 546 -8.06 -17.06 -7.52
CA LEU A 546 -8.51 -17.14 -8.91
C LEU A 546 -9.52 -16.00 -9.18
N PRO A 547 -9.36 -15.21 -10.26
CA PRO A 547 -10.36 -14.26 -10.71
C PRO A 547 -11.69 -14.94 -11.03
N ALA A 548 -12.82 -14.28 -10.73
CA ALA A 548 -14.15 -14.84 -11.00
C ALA A 548 -14.43 -15.03 -12.50
N ASP A 549 -13.77 -14.23 -13.34
CA ASP A 549 -13.77 -14.28 -14.80
C ASP A 549 -12.61 -15.10 -15.39
N ALA A 550 -11.87 -15.85 -14.57
CA ALA A 550 -10.83 -16.74 -15.05
C ALA A 550 -11.39 -17.79 -16.01
N LYS A 551 -10.59 -18.16 -17.01
CA LYS A 551 -10.96 -19.13 -18.05
C LYS A 551 -10.50 -20.57 -17.72
N LEU A 552 -10.43 -20.91 -16.44
CA LEU A 552 -9.97 -22.21 -15.98
C LEU A 552 -10.99 -23.30 -16.36
N ASP A 553 -10.65 -24.12 -17.35
CA ASP A 553 -11.48 -25.22 -17.85
C ASP A 553 -11.25 -26.50 -17.04
N THR A 554 -9.98 -26.87 -16.83
CA THR A 554 -9.59 -28.15 -16.23
C THR A 554 -8.70 -27.98 -15.00
N ILE A 555 -9.07 -28.68 -13.92
CA ILE A 555 -8.19 -28.94 -12.77
C ILE A 555 -7.66 -30.36 -12.93
N GLY A 556 -6.37 -30.47 -13.23
CA GLY A 556 -5.73 -31.70 -13.62
C GLY A 556 -5.59 -32.72 -12.49
N LYS A 557 -5.30 -33.96 -12.90
CA LYS A 557 -5.05 -35.08 -11.99
C LYS A 557 -4.07 -34.71 -10.88
N ASP A 558 -4.40 -35.04 -9.64
CA ASP A 558 -3.52 -34.80 -8.48
C ASP A 558 -3.10 -33.32 -8.26
N ALA A 559 -3.72 -32.34 -8.95
CA ALA A 559 -3.25 -30.95 -8.98
C ALA A 559 -3.04 -30.32 -7.59
N PHE A 560 -3.90 -30.62 -6.63
CA PHE A 560 -3.85 -30.16 -5.24
C PHE A 560 -3.84 -31.32 -4.24
N ILE A 561 -3.40 -32.52 -4.65
CA ILE A 561 -3.36 -33.69 -3.76
C ILE A 561 -2.54 -33.37 -2.49
N ARG A 562 -3.06 -33.73 -1.31
CA ARG A 562 -2.43 -33.50 0.00
C ARG A 562 -2.06 -32.04 0.28
N CYS A 563 -2.80 -31.07 -0.27
CA CYS A 563 -2.80 -29.69 0.21
C CYS A 563 -3.56 -29.59 1.55
N THR A 564 -3.00 -30.18 2.61
CA THR A 564 -3.72 -30.44 3.87
C THR A 564 -4.17 -29.20 4.63
N ALA A 565 -3.61 -28.01 4.34
CA ALA A 565 -4.03 -26.74 4.94
C ALA A 565 -5.06 -25.96 4.10
N LEU A 566 -5.43 -26.41 2.90
CA LEU A 566 -6.34 -25.69 2.02
C LEU A 566 -7.74 -25.67 2.65
N THR A 567 -8.25 -24.47 2.96
CA THR A 567 -9.47 -24.32 3.76
C THR A 567 -10.73 -24.16 2.92
N SER A 568 -10.59 -23.54 1.75
CA SER A 568 -11.68 -23.30 0.81
C SER A 568 -11.15 -23.16 -0.61
N ILE A 569 -12.00 -23.46 -1.59
CA ILE A 569 -11.75 -23.14 -2.99
C ILE A 569 -13.05 -22.74 -3.69
N SER A 570 -12.95 -21.75 -4.58
CA SER A 570 -14.04 -21.31 -5.45
C SER A 570 -13.62 -21.47 -6.90
N LEU A 571 -14.42 -22.21 -7.67
CA LEU A 571 -14.12 -22.49 -9.08
C LEU A 571 -14.87 -21.51 -9.98
N PRO A 572 -14.24 -20.98 -11.05
CA PRO A 572 -14.88 -20.07 -11.98
C PRO A 572 -15.92 -20.76 -12.85
N LYS A 573 -16.81 -19.98 -13.48
CA LYS A 573 -17.91 -20.49 -14.32
C LYS A 573 -17.45 -21.31 -15.53
N SER A 574 -16.22 -21.08 -15.98
CA SER A 574 -15.62 -21.81 -17.11
C SER A 574 -15.32 -23.26 -16.81
N THR A 575 -15.13 -23.64 -15.53
CA THR A 575 -14.63 -24.97 -15.17
C THR A 575 -15.58 -26.06 -15.66
N THR A 576 -15.03 -26.99 -16.45
CA THR A 576 -15.74 -28.12 -17.07
C THR A 576 -15.42 -29.44 -16.37
N THR A 577 -14.18 -29.59 -15.89
CA THR A 577 -13.69 -30.87 -15.36
C THR A 577 -12.82 -30.69 -14.11
N ILE A 578 -13.11 -31.49 -13.09
CA ILE A 578 -12.22 -31.75 -11.95
C ILE A 578 -11.73 -33.19 -12.11
N GLU A 579 -10.45 -33.38 -12.41
CA GLU A 579 -9.90 -34.71 -12.70
C GLU A 579 -9.59 -35.54 -11.43
N ARG A 580 -9.14 -36.78 -11.67
CA ARG A 580 -8.82 -37.77 -10.63
C ARG A 580 -7.97 -37.18 -9.51
N SER A 581 -8.40 -37.38 -8.27
CA SER A 581 -7.67 -36.99 -7.05
C SER A 581 -7.27 -35.52 -6.94
N ALA A 582 -7.86 -34.61 -7.74
CA ALA A 582 -7.46 -33.21 -7.82
C ALA A 582 -7.36 -32.52 -6.44
N PHE A 583 -8.27 -32.81 -5.50
CA PHE A 583 -8.28 -32.29 -4.12
C PHE A 583 -8.20 -33.41 -3.07
N SER A 584 -7.75 -34.61 -3.45
CA SER A 584 -7.63 -35.74 -2.52
C SER A 584 -6.72 -35.40 -1.34
N GLY A 585 -7.16 -35.69 -0.11
CA GLY A 585 -6.40 -35.41 1.11
C GLY A 585 -6.28 -33.93 1.49
N CYS A 586 -7.14 -33.04 0.96
CA CYS A 586 -7.28 -31.67 1.45
C CYS A 586 -8.03 -31.66 2.81
N GLU A 587 -7.36 -32.13 3.87
CA GLU A 587 -7.98 -32.41 5.17
C GLU A 587 -8.58 -31.18 5.88
N ALA A 588 -8.05 -29.97 5.62
CA ALA A 588 -8.59 -28.72 6.16
C ALA A 588 -9.76 -28.14 5.36
N LEU A 589 -10.12 -28.72 4.20
CA LEU A 589 -11.11 -28.16 3.29
C LEU A 589 -12.50 -28.20 3.93
N THR A 590 -13.06 -27.04 4.22
CA THR A 590 -14.38 -26.90 4.88
C THR A 590 -15.50 -26.56 3.91
N SER A 591 -15.17 -25.92 2.79
CA SER A 591 -16.12 -25.47 1.77
C SER A 591 -15.52 -25.51 0.38
N VAL A 592 -16.30 -26.01 -0.58
CA VAL A 592 -15.99 -25.96 -2.02
C VAL A 592 -17.14 -25.24 -2.70
N THR A 593 -16.84 -24.17 -3.45
CA THR A 593 -17.84 -23.45 -4.25
C THR A 593 -17.71 -23.90 -5.70
N LEU A 594 -18.64 -24.75 -6.13
CA LEU A 594 -18.80 -25.17 -7.53
C LEU A 594 -19.70 -24.17 -8.27
N PRO A 595 -19.48 -23.93 -9.58
CA PRO A 595 -20.20 -22.90 -10.30
C PRO A 595 -21.63 -23.36 -10.63
N ALA A 596 -22.61 -22.88 -9.86
CA ALA A 596 -24.03 -23.28 -10.00
C ALA A 596 -24.63 -22.99 -11.39
N ASP A 597 -24.18 -21.91 -12.04
CA ASP A 597 -24.55 -21.49 -13.40
C ASP A 597 -23.40 -21.67 -14.41
N GLY A 598 -22.45 -22.57 -14.11
CA GLY A 598 -21.26 -22.85 -14.92
C GLY A 598 -21.40 -24.03 -15.87
N LYS A 599 -20.23 -24.51 -16.34
CA LYS A 599 -20.11 -25.60 -17.32
C LYS A 599 -19.57 -26.92 -16.74
N LEU A 600 -19.55 -27.08 -15.42
CA LEU A 600 -18.94 -28.25 -14.77
C LEU A 600 -19.73 -29.52 -15.12
N GLN A 601 -19.09 -30.47 -15.79
CA GLN A 601 -19.68 -31.73 -16.26
C GLN A 601 -19.23 -32.94 -15.45
N THR A 602 -17.94 -32.99 -15.08
CA THR A 602 -17.32 -34.19 -14.49
C THR A 602 -16.60 -33.87 -13.18
N ILE A 603 -16.91 -34.66 -12.15
CA ILE A 603 -16.13 -34.77 -10.90
C ILE A 603 -15.47 -36.15 -10.90
N GLY A 604 -14.15 -36.18 -11.07
CA GLY A 604 -13.38 -37.39 -11.34
C GLY A 604 -13.13 -38.29 -10.14
N VAL A 605 -12.57 -39.48 -10.42
CA VAL A 605 -12.31 -40.51 -9.40
C VAL A 605 -11.55 -39.93 -8.21
N ASN A 606 -12.05 -40.14 -6.99
CA ASN A 606 -11.40 -39.69 -5.75
C ASN A 606 -11.11 -38.18 -5.69
N ALA A 607 -11.78 -37.34 -6.51
CA ALA A 607 -11.48 -35.91 -6.65
C ALA A 607 -11.44 -35.15 -5.31
N PHE A 608 -12.35 -35.44 -4.38
CA PHE A 608 -12.41 -34.87 -3.04
C PHE A 608 -12.21 -35.92 -1.94
N GLY A 609 -11.66 -37.09 -2.27
CA GLY A 609 -11.46 -38.16 -1.32
C GLY A 609 -10.65 -37.73 -0.10
N GLY A 610 -11.09 -38.08 1.11
CA GLY A 610 -10.40 -37.70 2.35
C GLY A 610 -10.48 -36.21 2.71
N CYS A 611 -11.39 -35.43 2.12
CA CYS A 611 -11.71 -34.06 2.58
C CYS A 611 -12.51 -34.10 3.89
N VAL A 612 -11.87 -34.55 4.98
CA VAL A 612 -12.53 -34.94 6.24
C VAL A 612 -13.28 -33.82 6.95
N LYS A 613 -13.02 -32.54 6.65
CA LYS A 613 -13.72 -31.38 7.23
C LYS A 613 -14.78 -30.76 6.33
N LEU A 614 -14.97 -31.28 5.11
CA LEU A 614 -15.96 -30.74 4.18
C LEU A 614 -17.36 -31.02 4.73
N LYS A 615 -18.12 -29.98 5.07
CA LYS A 615 -19.41 -30.14 5.77
C LYS A 615 -20.60 -30.34 4.84
N ARG A 616 -20.60 -29.64 3.71
CA ARG A 616 -21.70 -29.62 2.74
C ARG A 616 -21.16 -29.36 1.36
N ILE A 617 -21.84 -29.90 0.36
CA ILE A 617 -21.57 -29.60 -1.04
C ILE A 617 -22.87 -29.58 -1.84
N THR A 618 -22.99 -28.58 -2.71
CA THR A 618 -24.07 -28.48 -3.70
C THR A 618 -23.46 -28.73 -5.07
N ILE A 619 -23.82 -29.86 -5.67
CA ILE A 619 -23.34 -30.25 -6.98
C ILE A 619 -24.25 -29.61 -8.04
N PRO A 620 -23.74 -28.78 -8.95
CA PRO A 620 -24.55 -28.09 -9.95
C PRO A 620 -25.29 -29.04 -10.89
N ASN A 621 -26.48 -28.66 -11.36
CA ASN A 621 -27.26 -29.45 -12.33
C ASN A 621 -26.58 -29.61 -13.70
N SER A 622 -25.48 -28.90 -13.98
CA SER A 622 -24.64 -29.12 -15.16
C SER A 622 -23.82 -30.42 -15.08
N VAL A 623 -23.61 -30.96 -13.87
CA VAL A 623 -22.80 -32.16 -13.64
C VAL A 623 -23.55 -33.39 -14.14
N THR A 624 -22.94 -34.12 -15.06
CA THR A 624 -23.47 -35.35 -15.64
C THR A 624 -22.86 -36.59 -14.99
N THR A 625 -21.65 -36.45 -14.43
CA THR A 625 -20.88 -37.58 -13.90
C THR A 625 -20.20 -37.22 -12.57
N ILE A 626 -20.48 -38.03 -11.55
CA ILE A 626 -19.68 -38.12 -10.31
C ILE A 626 -19.05 -39.52 -10.36
N GLU A 627 -17.73 -39.58 -10.58
CA GLU A 627 -17.00 -40.85 -10.70
C GLU A 627 -16.79 -41.54 -9.35
N GLY A 628 -16.29 -42.77 -9.39
CA GLY A 628 -16.09 -43.58 -8.18
C GLY A 628 -15.17 -42.91 -7.15
N ASP A 629 -15.43 -43.17 -5.88
CA ASP A 629 -14.69 -42.60 -4.74
C ASP A 629 -14.69 -41.05 -4.65
N ALA A 630 -15.40 -40.32 -5.51
CA ALA A 630 -15.26 -38.87 -5.66
C ALA A 630 -15.32 -38.10 -4.32
N PHE A 631 -16.15 -38.56 -3.38
CA PHE A 631 -16.28 -38.03 -2.01
C PHE A 631 -16.00 -39.09 -0.93
N SER A 632 -15.31 -40.18 -1.25
CA SER A 632 -14.97 -41.23 -0.29
C SER A 632 -14.20 -40.64 0.91
N SER A 633 -14.49 -41.13 2.11
CA SER A 633 -13.89 -40.67 3.37
C SER A 633 -14.06 -39.17 3.66
N CYS A 634 -15.05 -38.48 3.08
CA CYS A 634 -15.47 -37.14 3.51
C CYS A 634 -16.23 -37.21 4.85
N LYS A 635 -15.53 -37.58 5.92
CA LYS A 635 -16.11 -37.93 7.23
C LYS A 635 -16.93 -36.81 7.88
N GLY A 636 -16.69 -35.55 7.53
CA GLY A 636 -17.43 -34.38 8.03
C GLY A 636 -18.65 -33.99 7.19
N LEU A 637 -18.91 -34.69 6.07
CA LEU A 637 -19.97 -34.35 5.12
C LEU A 637 -21.34 -34.68 5.68
N THR A 638 -22.08 -33.66 6.10
CA THR A 638 -23.41 -33.79 6.72
C THR A 638 -24.56 -33.82 5.72
N SER A 639 -24.38 -33.14 4.58
CA SER A 639 -25.40 -33.03 3.54
C SER A 639 -24.77 -32.88 2.15
N VAL A 640 -25.36 -33.56 1.17
CA VAL A 640 -25.01 -33.46 -0.25
C VAL A 640 -26.27 -33.12 -1.03
N THR A 641 -26.20 -32.14 -1.93
CA THR A 641 -27.21 -31.93 -2.97
C THR A 641 -26.67 -32.50 -4.28
N LEU A 642 -27.30 -33.58 -4.75
CA LEU A 642 -26.98 -34.24 -6.01
C LEU A 642 -27.61 -33.48 -7.20
N PRO A 643 -27.03 -33.58 -8.41
CA PRO A 643 -27.61 -32.93 -9.59
C PRO A 643 -28.90 -33.65 -10.04
N ASP A 644 -29.95 -32.89 -10.32
CA ASP A 644 -31.22 -33.41 -10.83
C ASP A 644 -31.37 -33.05 -12.31
N ASN A 645 -30.74 -33.85 -13.17
CA ASN A 645 -30.80 -33.71 -14.62
C ASN A 645 -30.84 -35.08 -15.28
N ALA A 646 -31.30 -35.13 -16.54
CA ALA A 646 -31.51 -36.38 -17.27
C ALA A 646 -30.21 -37.15 -17.63
N GLN A 647 -29.04 -36.54 -17.52
CA GLN A 647 -27.75 -37.17 -17.82
C GLN A 647 -27.11 -37.82 -16.58
N PHE A 648 -27.47 -37.37 -15.38
CA PHE A 648 -27.02 -37.96 -14.12
C PHE A 648 -27.88 -39.18 -13.78
N THR A 649 -27.56 -40.33 -14.38
CA THR A 649 -28.37 -41.55 -14.27
C THR A 649 -27.90 -42.53 -13.19
N LYS A 650 -26.72 -42.36 -12.62
CA LYS A 650 -26.16 -43.33 -11.67
C LYS A 650 -25.32 -42.68 -10.59
N ILE A 651 -25.32 -43.29 -9.42
CA ILE A 651 -24.35 -43.02 -8.36
C ILE A 651 -23.28 -44.11 -8.44
N GLU A 652 -22.05 -43.71 -8.76
CA GLU A 652 -20.92 -44.61 -8.99
C GLU A 652 -20.42 -45.29 -7.70
N SER A 653 -19.61 -46.34 -7.88
CA SER A 653 -19.08 -47.14 -6.78
C SER A 653 -18.28 -46.29 -5.80
N ASP A 654 -18.47 -46.53 -4.51
CA ASP A 654 -17.73 -45.85 -3.43
C ASP A 654 -17.87 -44.32 -3.39
N ALA A 655 -18.75 -43.72 -4.22
CA ALA A 655 -18.80 -42.28 -4.43
C ALA A 655 -18.94 -41.47 -3.14
N PHE A 656 -19.67 -41.99 -2.13
CA PHE A 656 -19.83 -41.42 -0.80
C PHE A 656 -19.46 -42.41 0.32
N GLN A 657 -18.60 -43.40 0.02
CA GLN A 657 -18.13 -44.36 1.02
C GLN A 657 -17.51 -43.63 2.23
N ASP A 658 -17.76 -44.12 3.45
CA ASP A 658 -17.22 -43.57 4.70
C ASP A 658 -17.52 -42.07 4.94
N CYS A 659 -18.60 -41.52 4.34
CA CYS A 659 -19.17 -40.22 4.70
C CYS A 659 -19.91 -40.31 6.04
N LYS A 660 -19.14 -40.51 7.12
CA LYS A 660 -19.65 -40.90 8.45
C LYS A 660 -20.63 -39.93 9.11
N ALA A 661 -20.63 -38.66 8.69
CA ALA A 661 -21.53 -37.62 9.19
C ALA A 661 -22.77 -37.39 8.31
N LEU A 662 -22.91 -38.06 7.16
CA LEU A 662 -24.01 -37.83 6.23
C LEU A 662 -25.32 -38.28 6.87
N GLU A 663 -26.24 -37.35 7.12
CA GLU A 663 -27.47 -37.65 7.89
C GLU A 663 -28.63 -38.09 7.01
N ARG A 664 -28.70 -37.54 5.80
CA ARG A 664 -29.79 -37.80 4.86
C ARG A 664 -29.31 -37.69 3.41
N ILE A 665 -29.95 -38.46 2.53
CA ILE A 665 -29.74 -38.33 1.09
C ILE A 665 -31.07 -38.47 0.34
N THR A 666 -31.26 -37.61 -0.65
CA THR A 666 -32.37 -37.69 -1.62
C THR A 666 -31.78 -38.01 -2.97
N ILE A 667 -32.20 -39.13 -3.55
CA ILE A 667 -31.74 -39.59 -4.85
C ILE A 667 -32.56 -38.87 -5.95
N PRO A 668 -31.93 -38.20 -6.94
CA PRO A 668 -32.63 -37.45 -7.99
C PRO A 668 -33.48 -38.30 -8.94
N ASN A 669 -34.49 -37.70 -9.57
CA ASN A 669 -35.58 -38.39 -10.30
C ASN A 669 -35.14 -39.13 -11.59
N HIS A 670 -33.89 -38.96 -12.00
CA HIS A 670 -33.31 -39.58 -13.20
C HIS A 670 -32.31 -40.69 -12.88
N VAL A 671 -31.97 -40.89 -11.61
CA VAL A 671 -31.04 -41.95 -11.20
C VAL A 671 -31.72 -43.31 -11.31
N ASP A 672 -31.15 -44.21 -12.11
CA ASP A 672 -31.61 -45.58 -12.34
C ASP A 672 -30.79 -46.64 -11.59
N LYS A 673 -29.53 -46.33 -11.23
CA LYS A 673 -28.58 -47.25 -10.59
C LYS A 673 -27.88 -46.63 -9.39
N ILE A 674 -27.84 -47.35 -8.28
CA ILE A 674 -26.97 -47.08 -7.13
C ILE A 674 -25.95 -48.21 -7.06
N LYS A 675 -24.68 -47.89 -7.33
CA LYS A 675 -23.62 -48.90 -7.47
C LYS A 675 -23.04 -49.39 -6.16
N THR A 676 -22.18 -50.40 -6.29
CA THR A 676 -21.49 -51.10 -5.20
C THR A 676 -20.84 -50.10 -4.24
N ASP A 677 -21.07 -50.29 -2.93
CA ASP A 677 -20.46 -49.48 -1.86
C ASP A 677 -20.75 -47.96 -1.88
N ALA A 678 -21.67 -47.47 -2.72
CA ALA A 678 -21.91 -46.04 -2.93
C ALA A 678 -22.10 -45.21 -1.63
N PHE A 679 -22.76 -45.76 -0.61
CA PHE A 679 -22.93 -45.17 0.71
C PHE A 679 -22.44 -46.09 1.85
N ASN A 680 -21.56 -47.06 1.56
CA ASN A 680 -21.01 -47.95 2.57
C ASN A 680 -20.31 -47.14 3.68
N GLY A 681 -20.56 -47.46 4.95
CA GLY A 681 -19.93 -46.80 6.09
C GLY A 681 -20.48 -45.41 6.40
N CYS A 682 -21.59 -44.98 5.77
CA CYS A 682 -22.31 -43.76 6.15
C CYS A 682 -23.06 -43.95 7.47
N THR A 683 -22.31 -44.03 8.58
CA THR A 683 -22.84 -44.48 9.88
C THR A 683 -23.90 -43.56 10.50
N ALA A 684 -23.94 -42.28 10.11
CA ALA A 684 -24.96 -41.32 10.56
C ALA A 684 -26.18 -41.22 9.64
N LEU A 685 -26.22 -41.95 8.52
CA LEU A 685 -27.28 -41.86 7.53
C LEU A 685 -28.58 -42.38 8.13
N ALA A 686 -29.45 -41.47 8.53
CA ALA A 686 -30.69 -41.75 9.23
C ALA A 686 -31.88 -41.90 8.29
N SER A 687 -31.86 -41.21 7.14
CA SER A 687 -32.94 -41.25 6.16
C SER A 687 -32.48 -41.26 4.71
N VAL A 688 -33.10 -42.11 3.88
CA VAL A 688 -32.87 -42.19 2.42
C VAL A 688 -34.19 -42.02 1.67
N THR A 689 -34.20 -41.20 0.61
CA THR A 689 -35.35 -41.06 -0.30
C THR A 689 -34.98 -41.57 -1.69
N LEU A 690 -35.70 -42.59 -2.17
CA LEU A 690 -35.51 -43.24 -3.47
C LEU A 690 -36.66 -42.90 -4.45
N PRO A 691 -36.36 -42.37 -5.64
CA PRO A 691 -37.35 -42.06 -6.67
C PRO A 691 -37.76 -43.33 -7.44
N LYS A 692 -38.86 -43.24 -8.17
CA LYS A 692 -39.39 -44.34 -9.00
C LYS A 692 -38.46 -44.78 -10.14
N SER A 693 -37.47 -43.96 -10.49
CA SER A 693 -36.52 -44.23 -11.57
C SER A 693 -35.48 -45.28 -11.19
N VAL A 694 -35.20 -45.48 -9.90
CA VAL A 694 -34.20 -46.45 -9.45
C VAL A 694 -34.69 -47.87 -9.78
N THR A 695 -33.90 -48.59 -10.57
CA THR A 695 -34.18 -49.97 -11.02
C THR A 695 -33.19 -50.98 -10.43
N GLU A 696 -32.01 -50.53 -10.03
CA GLU A 696 -30.92 -51.37 -9.55
C GLU A 696 -30.21 -50.73 -8.35
N ILE A 697 -30.03 -51.53 -7.28
CA ILE A 697 -29.24 -51.18 -6.11
C ILE A 697 -28.26 -52.34 -5.88
N GLU A 698 -26.97 -52.07 -6.09
CA GLU A 698 -25.91 -53.08 -6.07
C GLU A 698 -25.48 -53.45 -4.63
N VAL A 699 -24.60 -54.44 -4.53
CA VAL A 699 -24.08 -54.98 -3.27
C VAL A 699 -23.43 -53.89 -2.41
N SER A 700 -23.67 -53.95 -1.10
CA SER A 700 -23.11 -53.08 -0.08
C SER A 700 -23.38 -51.58 -0.23
N ALA A 701 -24.27 -51.17 -1.14
CA ALA A 701 -24.62 -49.77 -1.36
C ALA A 701 -24.99 -49.01 -0.08
N PHE A 702 -25.61 -49.68 0.90
CA PHE A 702 -25.96 -49.12 2.21
C PHE A 702 -25.38 -49.94 3.38
N GLN A 703 -24.28 -50.66 3.15
CA GLN A 703 -23.60 -51.40 4.22
C GLN A 703 -23.15 -50.43 5.33
N ASP A 704 -23.23 -50.87 6.59
CA ASP A 704 -22.80 -50.09 7.76
C ASP A 704 -23.49 -48.73 7.97
N CYS A 705 -24.65 -48.51 7.35
CA CYS A 705 -25.54 -47.38 7.62
C CYS A 705 -26.31 -47.55 8.95
N LYS A 706 -25.56 -47.60 10.06
CA LYS A 706 -26.05 -48.00 11.40
C LYS A 706 -27.16 -47.11 11.97
N ALA A 707 -27.27 -45.86 11.53
CA ALA A 707 -28.29 -44.93 11.99
C ALA A 707 -29.58 -44.96 11.15
N LEU A 708 -29.63 -45.75 10.08
CA LEU A 708 -30.76 -45.75 9.14
C LEU A 708 -32.03 -46.18 9.87
N LYS A 709 -33.02 -45.30 9.88
CA LYS A 709 -34.32 -45.48 10.55
C LYS A 709 -35.50 -45.27 9.61
N ASP A 710 -35.31 -44.49 8.56
CA ASP A 710 -36.37 -44.14 7.63
C ASP A 710 -35.91 -44.31 6.19
N MET A 711 -36.70 -45.00 5.39
CA MET A 711 -36.49 -45.09 3.94
C MET A 711 -37.79 -44.75 3.23
N THR A 712 -37.77 -43.73 2.37
CA THR A 712 -38.92 -43.28 1.60
C THR A 712 -38.76 -43.73 0.16
N VAL A 713 -39.80 -44.34 -0.40
CA VAL A 713 -39.79 -44.90 -1.76
C VAL A 713 -40.97 -44.39 -2.57
N ALA A 714 -40.83 -44.34 -3.90
CA ALA A 714 -41.83 -43.73 -4.80
C ALA A 714 -42.41 -44.68 -5.87
N TRP A 715 -42.14 -45.99 -5.80
CA TRP A 715 -42.68 -46.98 -6.76
C TRP A 715 -44.16 -47.27 -6.44
N THR A 716 -45.04 -47.08 -7.43
CA THR A 716 -46.48 -47.37 -7.29
C THR A 716 -46.91 -48.68 -7.95
N ASP A 717 -46.15 -49.16 -8.94
CA ASP A 717 -46.41 -50.41 -9.64
C ASP A 717 -45.53 -51.56 -9.08
N THR A 718 -46.14 -52.72 -8.82
CA THR A 718 -45.47 -53.91 -8.27
C THR A 718 -44.36 -54.44 -9.19
N ALA A 719 -44.48 -54.22 -10.50
CA ALA A 719 -43.45 -54.59 -11.47
C ALA A 719 -42.22 -53.67 -11.41
N SER A 720 -42.40 -52.42 -10.97
CA SER A 720 -41.35 -51.40 -10.90
C SER A 720 -40.50 -51.44 -9.62
N ILE A 721 -40.95 -52.16 -8.59
CA ILE A 721 -40.19 -52.33 -7.33
C ILE A 721 -38.90 -53.14 -7.61
N PRO A 722 -37.70 -52.57 -7.36
CA PRO A 722 -36.43 -53.24 -7.63
C PRO A 722 -36.27 -54.57 -6.90
N LYS A 723 -35.65 -55.55 -7.56
CA LYS A 723 -35.23 -56.78 -6.89
C LYS A 723 -33.89 -56.53 -6.20
N ILE A 724 -33.88 -56.59 -4.87
CA ILE A 724 -32.67 -56.41 -4.07
C ILE A 724 -32.35 -57.69 -3.28
N THR A 725 -31.09 -57.87 -2.88
CA THR A 725 -30.65 -58.93 -1.97
C THR A 725 -30.27 -58.35 -0.61
N LEU A 726 -30.13 -59.19 0.42
CA LEU A 726 -29.63 -58.75 1.73
C LEU A 726 -28.25 -58.10 1.63
N TYR A 727 -27.47 -58.45 0.60
CA TYR A 727 -26.14 -57.90 0.38
C TYR A 727 -26.10 -56.39 0.13
N VAL A 728 -27.23 -55.75 -0.21
CA VAL A 728 -27.34 -54.28 -0.28
C VAL A 728 -27.02 -53.62 1.08
N PHE A 729 -27.40 -54.26 2.18
CA PHE A 729 -27.23 -53.74 3.54
C PHE A 729 -26.16 -54.48 4.35
N GLN A 730 -25.74 -55.68 3.93
CA GLN A 730 -24.80 -56.52 4.68
C GLN A 730 -24.04 -57.53 3.81
N TYR A 731 -22.72 -57.41 3.72
CA TYR A 731 -21.88 -58.40 3.03
C TYR A 731 -21.45 -59.57 3.93
N THR A 732 -21.19 -59.31 5.22
CA THR A 732 -20.67 -60.29 6.19
C THR A 732 -21.51 -60.32 7.49
N PRO A 733 -21.92 -61.49 8.01
CA PRO A 733 -22.55 -61.60 9.33
C PRO A 733 -21.58 -61.23 10.46
N PRO A 734 -22.04 -60.63 11.58
CA PRO A 734 -23.43 -60.30 11.92
C PRO A 734 -23.93 -59.00 11.26
N ALA A 735 -25.24 -58.93 11.00
CA ALA A 735 -25.89 -57.78 10.39
C ALA A 735 -25.67 -56.49 11.21
N THR A 736 -25.06 -55.47 10.60
CA THR A 736 -24.84 -54.16 11.23
C THR A 736 -26.08 -53.27 11.21
N VAL A 737 -27.05 -53.59 10.36
CA VAL A 737 -28.35 -52.93 10.23
C VAL A 737 -29.46 -53.99 10.33
N LYS A 738 -30.44 -53.78 11.19
CA LYS A 738 -31.62 -54.66 11.30
C LYS A 738 -32.75 -54.07 10.46
N LEU A 739 -33.12 -54.72 9.35
CA LEU A 739 -34.13 -54.18 8.42
C LEU A 739 -35.49 -53.90 9.09
N ARG A 740 -35.90 -54.75 10.04
CA ARG A 740 -37.13 -54.55 10.84
C ARG A 740 -37.16 -53.26 11.65
N ASP A 741 -36.00 -52.69 11.99
CA ASP A 741 -35.90 -51.45 12.78
C ASP A 741 -36.02 -50.20 11.87
N ILE A 742 -36.09 -50.38 10.55
CA ILE A 742 -36.24 -49.31 9.56
C ILE A 742 -37.71 -49.19 9.14
N ARG A 743 -38.24 -47.96 9.19
CA ARG A 743 -39.54 -47.60 8.65
C ARG A 743 -39.44 -47.37 7.15
N LEU A 744 -40.10 -48.22 6.38
CA LEU A 744 -40.23 -48.08 4.93
C LEU A 744 -41.52 -47.31 4.61
N HIS A 745 -41.40 -46.05 4.24
CA HIS A 745 -42.52 -45.19 3.83
C HIS A 745 -42.86 -45.46 2.37
N VAL A 746 -43.93 -46.22 2.13
CA VAL A 746 -44.38 -46.64 0.78
C VAL A 746 -45.56 -45.78 0.29
N PRO A 747 -45.73 -45.57 -1.03
CA PRO A 747 -46.86 -44.82 -1.56
C PRO A 747 -48.22 -45.41 -1.14
N HIS A 748 -49.24 -44.56 -1.01
CA HIS A 748 -50.59 -44.99 -0.66
C HIS A 748 -51.12 -46.08 -1.61
N GLY A 749 -51.75 -47.13 -1.06
CA GLY A 749 -52.29 -48.28 -1.79
C GLY A 749 -51.27 -49.38 -2.14
N THR A 750 -49.99 -49.24 -1.78
CA THR A 750 -48.93 -50.16 -2.22
C THR A 750 -48.42 -51.13 -1.15
N VAL A 751 -48.91 -51.06 0.09
CA VAL A 751 -48.42 -51.87 1.23
C VAL A 751 -48.35 -53.37 0.89
N ALA A 752 -49.41 -53.93 0.29
CA ALA A 752 -49.46 -55.34 -0.09
C ALA A 752 -48.38 -55.73 -1.13
N ALA A 753 -48.04 -54.82 -2.05
CA ALA A 753 -47.02 -55.06 -3.06
C ALA A 753 -45.62 -55.23 -2.44
N TYR A 754 -45.27 -54.37 -1.47
CA TYR A 754 -43.98 -54.46 -0.77
C TYR A 754 -43.91 -55.68 0.17
N GLN A 755 -45.02 -56.06 0.81
CA GLN A 755 -45.10 -57.27 1.64
C GLN A 755 -44.91 -58.57 0.83
N SER A 756 -45.21 -58.56 -0.48
CA SER A 756 -45.04 -59.72 -1.36
C SER A 756 -43.61 -59.92 -1.87
N LYS A 757 -42.68 -58.98 -1.61
CA LYS A 757 -41.33 -58.96 -2.18
C LYS A 757 -40.28 -59.30 -1.11
N ASP A 758 -39.31 -60.14 -1.47
CA ASP A 758 -38.37 -60.78 -0.53
C ASP A 758 -37.75 -59.87 0.53
N VAL A 759 -36.78 -59.04 0.20
CA VAL A 759 -36.07 -58.22 1.20
C VAL A 759 -36.94 -57.06 1.69
N TRP A 760 -37.84 -56.57 0.85
CA TRP A 760 -38.72 -55.44 1.18
C TRP A 760 -39.74 -55.75 2.28
N LYS A 761 -40.18 -57.01 2.40
CA LYS A 761 -41.08 -57.45 3.48
C LYS A 761 -40.42 -57.45 4.87
N GLU A 762 -39.09 -57.42 4.93
CA GLU A 762 -38.31 -57.44 6.19
C GLU A 762 -38.29 -56.07 6.89
N PHE A 763 -38.80 -55.01 6.25
CA PHE A 763 -38.91 -53.66 6.82
C PHE A 763 -40.20 -53.46 7.62
N THR A 764 -40.21 -52.49 8.53
CA THR A 764 -41.48 -51.99 9.11
C THR A 764 -42.16 -51.08 8.10
N ILE A 765 -43.15 -51.60 7.37
CA ILE A 765 -43.84 -50.84 6.31
C ILE A 765 -44.82 -49.83 6.92
N VAL A 766 -44.67 -48.57 6.52
CA VAL A 766 -45.53 -47.44 6.89
C VAL A 766 -46.09 -46.85 5.61
N GLU A 767 -47.40 -46.67 5.55
CA GLU A 767 -48.05 -46.06 4.39
C GLU A 767 -47.90 -44.54 4.44
N GLN A 768 -47.47 -43.92 3.34
CA GLN A 768 -47.40 -42.47 3.24
C GLN A 768 -48.82 -41.87 3.30
N PRO A 769 -49.00 -40.73 3.99
CA PRO A 769 -50.29 -40.04 4.01
C PRO A 769 -50.72 -39.65 2.60
N LEU A 770 -52.03 -39.69 2.35
CA LEU A 770 -52.61 -39.25 1.09
C LEU A 770 -52.04 -37.87 0.71
N PRO A 771 -51.54 -37.68 -0.53
CA PRO A 771 -51.13 -36.36 -0.98
C PRO A 771 -52.30 -35.39 -0.79
N PRO A 772 -52.06 -34.14 -0.35
CA PRO A 772 -53.13 -33.17 -0.18
C PRO A 772 -53.93 -33.07 -1.47
N THR A 773 -55.26 -33.18 -1.36
CA THR A 773 -56.16 -33.09 -2.50
C THR A 773 -55.88 -31.76 -3.21
N PRO A 774 -55.60 -31.76 -4.54
CA PRO A 774 -55.29 -30.53 -5.24
C PRO A 774 -56.48 -29.58 -5.11
N THR A 775 -56.27 -28.47 -4.40
CA THR A 775 -57.19 -27.33 -4.51
C THR A 775 -56.97 -26.74 -5.89
N PRO A 776 -58.02 -26.49 -6.71
CA PRO A 776 -57.83 -26.10 -8.10
C PRO A 776 -57.16 -24.71 -8.19
N THR A 777 -55.97 -24.67 -8.78
CA THR A 777 -55.33 -23.44 -9.26
C THR A 777 -56.03 -23.01 -10.56
N PRO A 778 -56.46 -21.73 -10.72
CA PRO A 778 -57.10 -21.27 -11.95
C PRO A 778 -56.05 -20.99 -13.05
N THR A 779 -56.32 -21.46 -14.27
CA THR A 779 -55.57 -21.17 -15.52
C THR A 779 -56.47 -20.29 -16.43
N PRO A 780 -55.89 -19.46 -17.32
CA PRO A 780 -56.48 -18.21 -17.82
C PRO A 780 -57.32 -18.39 -19.09
N THR A 781 -58.29 -17.49 -19.35
CA THR A 781 -58.90 -17.24 -20.68
C THR A 781 -59.63 -15.87 -20.71
N PRO A 782 -60.08 -15.33 -21.87
CA PRO A 782 -60.01 -13.91 -22.22
C PRO A 782 -61.32 -13.13 -22.00
N THR A 783 -61.23 -11.82 -22.21
CA THR A 783 -62.23 -10.74 -22.02
C THR A 783 -63.57 -10.93 -22.74
N PRO A 784 -64.69 -10.43 -22.14
CA PRO A 784 -65.42 -9.31 -22.77
C PRO A 784 -65.92 -8.22 -21.77
N THR A 785 -66.12 -7.01 -22.31
CA THR A 785 -66.70 -5.77 -21.75
C THR A 785 -68.26 -5.84 -21.63
N PRO A 786 -69.02 -4.83 -21.14
CA PRO A 786 -69.19 -4.23 -19.79
C PRO A 786 -70.64 -4.36 -19.20
N THR A 787 -70.90 -4.16 -17.89
CA THR A 787 -71.70 -3.05 -17.23
C THR A 787 -72.55 -3.64 -16.07
N PRO A 788 -73.03 -2.91 -15.03
CA PRO A 788 -72.43 -1.92 -14.13
C PRO A 788 -72.27 -2.42 -12.66
N THR A 789 -71.48 -1.65 -11.92
CA THR A 789 -71.15 -1.58 -10.49
C THR A 789 -72.16 -2.16 -9.47
N PRO A 790 -71.66 -2.85 -8.43
CA PRO A 790 -71.69 -2.25 -7.10
C PRO A 790 -70.30 -2.20 -6.44
N THR A 791 -70.13 -1.18 -5.60
CA THR A 791 -68.95 -0.69 -4.88
C THR A 791 -67.91 -1.73 -4.43
N PRO A 792 -66.59 -1.43 -4.54
CA PRO A 792 -65.50 -2.39 -4.35
C PRO A 792 -65.17 -2.68 -2.88
N LYS A 793 -64.86 -3.94 -2.60
CA LYS A 793 -64.20 -4.45 -1.39
C LYS A 793 -62.67 -4.45 -1.63
N PRO A 794 -61.79 -4.22 -0.63
CA PRO A 794 -60.35 -4.09 -0.84
C PRO A 794 -59.71 -5.41 -1.31
N LEU A 795 -58.81 -5.36 -2.30
CA LEU A 795 -57.98 -6.49 -2.76
C LEU A 795 -57.00 -6.96 -1.66
N PRO A 796 -56.60 -8.25 -1.62
CA PRO A 796 -55.60 -8.74 -0.67
C PRO A 796 -54.22 -8.12 -0.94
N GLU A 797 -53.55 -7.65 0.12
CA GLU A 797 -52.22 -7.04 0.06
C GLU A 797 -51.16 -8.02 -0.46
N LYS A 798 -50.44 -7.64 -1.53
CA LYS A 798 -49.32 -8.41 -2.08
C LYS A 798 -48.03 -7.94 -1.40
N LYS A 799 -47.42 -8.80 -0.58
CA LYS A 799 -46.20 -8.49 0.19
C LYS A 799 -44.93 -8.75 -0.63
N ILE A 800 -43.84 -8.09 -0.24
CA ILE A 800 -42.47 -8.29 -0.73
C ILE A 800 -42.02 -9.71 -0.40
N SER A 801 -41.51 -10.44 -1.40
CA SER A 801 -40.98 -11.80 -1.24
C SER A 801 -39.45 -11.85 -1.18
N SER A 802 -38.76 -10.91 -1.83
CA SER A 802 -37.30 -10.79 -1.75
C SER A 802 -36.82 -9.37 -2.05
N ILE A 803 -35.66 -9.01 -1.47
CA ILE A 803 -34.92 -7.79 -1.78
C ILE A 803 -33.56 -8.23 -2.34
N THR A 804 -33.18 -7.74 -3.51
CA THR A 804 -31.88 -8.03 -4.12
C THR A 804 -31.01 -6.79 -4.12
N LEU A 805 -29.80 -6.88 -3.56
CA LEU A 805 -28.81 -5.82 -3.61
C LEU A 805 -27.88 -6.03 -4.81
N ASN A 806 -27.46 -4.93 -5.44
CA ASN A 806 -26.42 -4.97 -6.48
C ASN A 806 -25.03 -5.40 -5.96
N SER A 807 -24.86 -5.45 -4.64
CA SER A 807 -23.65 -5.94 -3.98
C SER A 807 -23.97 -6.49 -2.59
N SER A 808 -23.57 -7.73 -2.33
CA SER A 808 -23.71 -8.41 -1.03
C SER A 808 -22.50 -8.25 -0.10
N SER A 809 -21.35 -7.85 -0.65
CA SER A 809 -20.17 -7.47 0.16
C SER A 809 -19.27 -6.45 -0.56
N ARG A 810 -18.61 -5.60 0.22
CA ARG A 810 -17.66 -4.58 -0.22
C ARG A 810 -16.46 -4.51 0.72
N VAL A 811 -15.26 -4.56 0.14
CA VAL A 811 -14.02 -4.25 0.86
C VAL A 811 -13.60 -2.84 0.48
N ILE A 812 -13.47 -1.95 1.46
CA ILE A 812 -13.15 -0.54 1.25
C ILE A 812 -11.70 -0.25 1.63
N ASN A 813 -10.94 0.26 0.67
CA ASN A 813 -9.55 0.66 0.82
C ASN A 813 -9.37 2.13 0.42
N GLY A 814 -9.88 3.06 1.24
CA GLY A 814 -9.72 4.50 1.03
C GLY A 814 -10.78 5.17 0.15
N GLU A 815 -11.93 4.54 -0.08
CA GLU A 815 -13.09 5.17 -0.72
C GLU A 815 -13.92 5.90 0.36
N ALA A 816 -14.28 7.17 0.12
CA ALA A 816 -15.03 7.99 1.09
C ALA A 816 -16.51 7.61 1.18
N SER A 817 -17.09 7.11 0.08
CA SER A 817 -18.49 6.72 -0.01
C SER A 817 -18.74 5.88 -1.26
N PHE A 818 -19.75 5.01 -1.24
CA PHE A 818 -20.19 4.24 -2.40
C PHE A 818 -21.71 4.11 -2.43
N ARG A 819 -22.29 3.67 -3.56
CA ARG A 819 -23.75 3.52 -3.72
C ARG A 819 -24.17 2.05 -3.72
N ILE A 820 -25.25 1.75 -3.02
CA ILE A 820 -25.95 0.46 -3.02
C ILE A 820 -27.35 0.66 -3.56
N THR A 821 -27.81 -0.27 -4.40
CA THR A 821 -29.15 -0.27 -4.97
C THR A 821 -29.89 -1.55 -4.56
N ALA A 822 -31.08 -1.38 -3.98
CA ALA A 822 -31.99 -2.46 -3.63
C ALA A 822 -33.13 -2.58 -4.66
N THR A 823 -33.41 -3.79 -5.10
CA THR A 823 -34.52 -4.13 -6.01
C THR A 823 -35.56 -4.97 -5.27
N ILE A 824 -36.82 -4.54 -5.32
CA ILE A 824 -37.96 -5.17 -4.63
C ILE A 824 -38.64 -6.17 -5.56
N ASN A 825 -38.82 -7.41 -5.08
CA ASN A 825 -39.53 -8.46 -5.80
C ASN A 825 -40.68 -9.04 -4.95
N PRO A 826 -41.88 -9.26 -5.52
CA PRO A 826 -42.25 -8.89 -6.89
C PRO A 826 -42.47 -7.37 -7.00
N GLY A 827 -42.19 -6.79 -8.17
CA GLY A 827 -42.25 -5.34 -8.39
C GLY A 827 -43.66 -4.73 -8.25
N ASP A 828 -44.71 -5.55 -8.13
CA ASP A 828 -46.10 -5.16 -7.93
C ASP A 828 -46.61 -5.33 -6.48
N ALA A 829 -45.70 -5.45 -5.50
CA ALA A 829 -46.04 -5.43 -4.07
C ALA A 829 -46.84 -4.15 -3.68
N THR A 830 -47.78 -4.28 -2.76
CA THR A 830 -48.73 -3.22 -2.37
C THR A 830 -48.09 -2.15 -1.47
N ASP A 831 -47.22 -2.58 -0.56
CA ASP A 831 -46.36 -1.71 0.25
C ASP A 831 -44.90 -1.98 -0.13
N LYS A 832 -44.19 -0.94 -0.56
CA LYS A 832 -42.81 -1.00 -1.07
C LYS A 832 -41.84 -0.19 -0.20
N PHE A 833 -42.22 0.16 1.02
CA PHE A 833 -41.34 0.89 1.91
C PHE A 833 -40.20 0.01 2.43
N LEU A 834 -38.98 0.50 2.28
CA LEU A 834 -37.78 -0.11 2.86
C LEU A 834 -37.24 0.78 3.97
N SER A 835 -36.64 0.14 4.96
CA SER A 835 -35.82 0.80 5.97
C SER A 835 -34.35 0.44 5.73
N TRP A 836 -33.50 1.46 5.74
CA TRP A 836 -32.05 1.33 5.60
C TRP A 836 -31.39 1.70 6.93
N ARG A 837 -30.47 0.87 7.41
CA ARG A 837 -29.62 1.22 8.56
C ARG A 837 -28.25 0.58 8.43
N SER A 838 -27.26 1.20 9.07
CA SER A 838 -25.98 0.56 9.34
C SER A 838 -26.05 -0.17 10.69
N SER A 839 -25.35 -1.29 10.82
CA SER A 839 -25.13 -1.95 12.12
C SER A 839 -24.08 -1.24 12.98
N ASP A 840 -23.19 -0.43 12.39
CA ASP A 840 -22.25 0.42 13.10
C ASP A 840 -22.05 1.77 12.36
N GLU A 841 -22.74 2.81 12.85
CA GLU A 841 -22.67 4.16 12.30
C GLU A 841 -21.31 4.85 12.52
N LYS A 842 -20.44 4.29 13.38
CA LYS A 842 -19.05 4.78 13.53
C LYS A 842 -18.13 4.26 12.42
N VAL A 843 -18.53 3.19 11.72
CA VAL A 843 -17.79 2.61 10.58
C VAL A 843 -18.37 3.09 9.25
N ALA A 844 -19.69 3.04 9.08
CA ALA A 844 -20.37 3.52 7.88
C ALA A 844 -21.78 4.06 8.19
N THR A 845 -22.16 5.18 7.57
CA THR A 845 -23.51 5.76 7.65
C THR A 845 -24.23 5.63 6.31
N VAL A 846 -25.56 5.46 6.32
CA VAL A 846 -26.36 5.27 5.10
C VAL A 846 -27.39 6.39 4.91
N LYS A 847 -27.49 6.94 3.70
CA LYS A 847 -28.44 7.97 3.32
C LYS A 847 -29.13 7.60 2.01
N VAL A 848 -30.45 7.45 2.04
CA VAL A 848 -31.25 7.17 0.85
C VAL A 848 -31.24 8.38 -0.10
N ILE A 849 -31.02 8.13 -1.39
CA ILE A 849 -31.04 9.15 -2.44
C ILE A 849 -32.46 9.23 -3.01
N PRO A 850 -33.15 10.39 -2.96
CA PRO A 850 -34.47 10.54 -3.54
C PRO A 850 -34.43 10.38 -5.08
N THR A 851 -35.25 9.48 -5.63
CA THR A 851 -35.49 9.37 -7.08
C THR A 851 -36.33 10.57 -7.54
N ALA A 852 -35.80 11.41 -8.42
CA ALA A 852 -36.50 12.59 -8.93
C ALA A 852 -37.65 12.20 -9.88
N GLU A 853 -38.84 12.78 -9.71
CA GLU A 853 -39.88 12.76 -10.74
C GLU A 853 -40.35 14.18 -11.15
N LYS A 854 -40.75 14.25 -12.43
CA LYS A 854 -41.26 15.42 -13.15
C LYS A 854 -42.47 16.05 -12.46
N ARG A 855 -42.46 17.38 -12.34
CA ARG A 855 -43.64 18.21 -12.06
C ARG A 855 -44.60 18.20 -13.27
N SER A 856 -45.87 17.89 -13.01
CA SER A 856 -47.00 18.35 -13.83
C SER A 856 -48.27 18.49 -12.97
N GLY A 857 -48.85 19.69 -12.95
CA GLY A 857 -50.27 19.97 -12.76
C GLY A 857 -51.02 19.45 -11.51
N SER A 858 -51.16 20.33 -10.52
CA SER A 858 -52.33 20.53 -9.63
C SER A 858 -53.27 19.35 -9.30
N SER A 859 -52.76 18.19 -8.91
CA SER A 859 -53.49 17.25 -8.03
C SER A 859 -52.51 16.33 -7.29
N LEU A 860 -52.63 16.26 -5.97
CA LEU A 860 -51.84 15.37 -5.12
C LEU A 860 -52.29 13.91 -5.34
N ARG A 861 -51.54 13.14 -6.13
CA ARG A 861 -51.61 11.67 -6.16
C ARG A 861 -50.57 11.08 -5.20
N ALA A 862 -50.94 10.00 -4.52
CA ALA A 862 -50.06 9.23 -3.64
C ALA A 862 -48.78 8.78 -4.38
N TYR A 863 -47.65 8.84 -3.67
CA TYR A 863 -46.32 8.47 -4.16
C TYR A 863 -46.33 7.08 -4.79
N ALA A 864 -45.93 6.98 -6.07
CA ALA A 864 -45.58 5.70 -6.66
C ALA A 864 -44.22 5.28 -6.10
N HIS A 865 -44.19 4.39 -5.12
CA HIS A 865 -42.94 3.89 -4.56
C HIS A 865 -42.19 3.05 -5.60
N PRO A 866 -40.92 3.37 -5.89
CA PRO A 866 -40.18 2.72 -6.95
C PRO A 866 -39.88 1.26 -6.59
N THR A 867 -39.80 0.38 -7.60
CA THR A 867 -39.35 -1.01 -7.43
C THR A 867 -37.85 -1.13 -7.15
N VAL A 868 -37.14 0.00 -7.22
CA VAL A 868 -35.70 0.12 -7.02
C VAL A 868 -35.42 1.37 -6.17
N GLU A 869 -34.65 1.20 -5.10
CA GLU A 869 -34.23 2.29 -4.21
C GLU A 869 -32.70 2.31 -4.09
N THR A 870 -32.08 3.49 -4.11
CA THR A 870 -30.61 3.63 -4.04
C THR A 870 -30.23 4.44 -2.81
N ALA A 871 -29.24 3.97 -2.07
CA ALA A 871 -28.66 4.66 -0.94
C ALA A 871 -27.15 4.93 -1.16
N GLU A 872 -26.70 6.06 -0.66
CA GLU A 872 -25.28 6.40 -0.51
C GLU A 872 -24.79 5.95 0.86
N VAL A 873 -23.72 5.18 0.89
CA VAL A 873 -23.05 4.73 2.10
C VAL A 873 -21.77 5.54 2.26
N THR A 874 -21.66 6.34 3.31
CA THR A 874 -20.49 7.16 3.63
C THR A 874 -19.65 6.43 4.68
N ILE A 875 -18.34 6.37 4.46
CA ILE A 875 -17.40 5.71 5.36
C ILE A 875 -16.93 6.69 6.43
N VAL A 876 -17.08 6.29 7.69
CA VAL A 876 -16.80 7.13 8.87
C VAL A 876 -15.57 6.63 9.63
N GLY A 877 -15.34 5.31 9.66
CA GLY A 877 -14.28 4.70 10.47
C GLY A 877 -13.83 3.33 9.97
N LYS A 878 -12.71 2.83 10.49
CA LYS A 878 -12.16 1.50 10.16
C LYS A 878 -12.89 0.41 10.96
N GLY A 879 -13.23 -0.70 10.31
CA GLY A 879 -13.94 -1.81 10.95
C GLY A 879 -14.88 -2.52 9.99
N GLN A 880 -15.71 -3.41 10.53
CA GLN A 880 -16.74 -4.12 9.77
C GLN A 880 -18.11 -3.58 10.13
N ALA A 881 -18.93 -3.29 9.12
CA ALA A 881 -20.33 -2.92 9.29
C ALA A 881 -21.18 -3.63 8.25
N GLU A 882 -22.42 -3.92 8.61
CA GLU A 882 -23.45 -4.42 7.71
C GLU A 882 -24.46 -3.32 7.41
N ILE A 883 -24.72 -3.08 6.11
CA ILE A 883 -25.83 -2.25 5.66
C ILE A 883 -27.04 -3.14 5.48
N ILE A 884 -28.06 -2.91 6.30
CA ILE A 884 -29.26 -3.75 6.40
C ILE A 884 -30.43 -3.01 5.76
N VAL A 885 -31.08 -3.67 4.80
CA VAL A 885 -32.27 -3.18 4.11
C VAL A 885 -33.44 -4.09 4.47
N LYS A 886 -34.50 -3.56 5.07
CA LYS A 886 -35.65 -4.34 5.55
C LYS A 886 -36.97 -3.80 5.03
N ALA A 887 -37.82 -4.69 4.51
CA ALA A 887 -39.19 -4.39 4.10
C ALA A 887 -40.08 -4.00 5.30
N LEU A 888 -40.92 -2.97 5.14
CA LEU A 888 -41.83 -2.46 6.18
C LEU A 888 -43.27 -2.96 6.04
N ASP A 889 -43.59 -3.70 4.98
CA ASP A 889 -44.90 -4.31 4.70
C ASP A 889 -45.28 -5.50 5.64
N GLY A 890 -44.46 -5.76 6.65
CA GLY A 890 -44.62 -6.87 7.60
C GLY A 890 -44.29 -8.25 7.03
N SER A 891 -43.64 -8.36 5.87
CA SER A 891 -43.11 -9.64 5.33
C SER A 891 -41.92 -10.19 6.11
N GLY A 892 -41.18 -9.31 6.80
CA GLY A 892 -39.94 -9.66 7.50
C GLY A 892 -38.72 -9.84 6.58
N VAL A 893 -38.87 -9.62 5.27
CA VAL A 893 -37.80 -9.76 4.27
C VAL A 893 -36.71 -8.70 4.51
N GLN A 894 -35.45 -9.15 4.51
CA GLN A 894 -34.28 -8.27 4.61
C GLN A 894 -33.16 -8.74 3.66
N ALA A 895 -32.33 -7.79 3.24
CA ALA A 895 -31.08 -8.03 2.55
C ALA A 895 -29.94 -7.28 3.25
N VAL A 896 -28.74 -7.86 3.18
CA VAL A 896 -27.57 -7.35 3.90
C VAL A 896 -26.39 -7.22 2.94
N CYS A 897 -25.67 -6.10 3.03
CA CYS A 897 -24.37 -5.90 2.40
C CYS A 897 -23.29 -5.78 3.48
N SER A 898 -22.33 -6.71 3.52
CA SER A 898 -21.21 -6.65 4.45
C SER A 898 -20.13 -5.68 3.94
N VAL A 899 -19.73 -4.73 4.76
CA VAL A 899 -18.73 -3.70 4.45
C VAL A 899 -17.52 -3.92 5.36
N ASP A 900 -16.38 -4.25 4.77
CA ASP A 900 -15.09 -4.41 5.45
C ASP A 900 -14.20 -3.20 5.11
N VAL A 901 -14.14 -2.22 6.01
CA VAL A 901 -13.34 -1.00 5.84
C VAL A 901 -11.94 -1.24 6.39
N ARG A 902 -10.98 -1.46 5.49
CA ARG A 902 -9.58 -1.72 5.84
C ARG A 902 -8.76 -0.44 5.95
N SER A 903 -9.16 0.63 5.25
CA SER A 903 -8.61 1.99 5.38
C SER A 903 -9.64 3.08 5.04
N THR A 904 -9.56 4.23 5.72
CA THR A 904 -10.39 5.44 5.50
C THR A 904 -9.57 6.58 4.91
N VAL A 905 -10.23 7.59 4.31
CA VAL A 905 -9.55 8.73 3.64
C VAL A 905 -9.08 9.81 4.62
N GLY A 906 -9.35 9.67 5.92
CA GLY A 906 -8.97 10.62 6.96
C GLY A 906 -8.06 9.97 8.00
N ASN A 907 -6.77 10.28 7.93
CA ASN A 907 -5.73 10.05 8.96
C ASN A 907 -5.58 8.62 9.53
N ALA A 908 -4.77 7.79 8.87
CA ALA A 908 -3.78 6.92 9.55
C ALA A 908 -2.70 6.45 8.55
N LEU A 909 -1.45 6.43 9.03
CA LEU A 909 -0.20 6.18 8.32
C LEU A 909 -0.23 5.01 7.31
N LEU A 910 0.15 5.28 6.07
CA LEU A 910 0.70 4.27 5.17
C LEU A 910 2.17 4.01 5.57
N PRO A 911 2.62 2.76 5.78
CA PRO A 911 3.99 2.49 6.23
C PRO A 911 5.08 2.75 5.17
N ALA A 912 4.72 2.99 3.91
CA ALA A 912 5.69 3.16 2.84
C ALA A 912 5.15 4.03 1.69
N ALA A 913 6.04 4.85 1.13
CA ALA A 913 5.79 5.54 -0.13
C ALA A 913 5.63 4.53 -1.27
N ARG A 914 4.68 4.76 -2.19
CA ARG A 914 4.48 3.98 -3.42
C ARG A 914 4.62 4.87 -4.65
N ILE A 915 5.44 4.45 -5.62
CA ILE A 915 5.64 5.16 -6.88
C ILE A 915 5.40 4.18 -8.02
N TYR A 916 4.45 4.47 -8.92
CA TYR A 916 4.15 3.60 -10.07
C TYR A 916 3.65 4.42 -11.25
N ALA A 917 3.67 3.86 -12.46
CA ALA A 917 3.14 4.51 -13.66
C ALA A 917 1.92 3.78 -14.21
N ALA A 918 0.90 4.53 -14.62
CA ALA A 918 -0.30 4.01 -15.28
C ALA A 918 -0.96 5.11 -16.15
N GLY A 919 -1.42 4.75 -17.36
CA GLY A 919 -2.15 5.66 -18.26
C GLY A 919 -1.43 6.99 -18.55
N GLY A 920 -0.17 6.94 -18.99
CA GLY A 920 0.63 8.13 -19.32
C GLY A 920 1.03 9.00 -18.10
N ARG A 921 0.87 8.50 -16.88
CA ARG A 921 1.15 9.26 -15.64
C ARG A 921 1.96 8.45 -14.63
N VAL A 922 2.78 9.15 -13.87
CA VAL A 922 3.42 8.65 -12.64
C VAL A 922 2.56 9.03 -11.45
N TYR A 923 2.21 8.05 -10.63
CA TYR A 923 1.50 8.21 -9.35
C TYR A 923 2.49 8.13 -8.19
N LEU A 924 2.34 9.04 -7.24
CA LEU A 924 3.16 9.21 -6.06
C LEU A 924 2.25 9.15 -4.84
N THR A 925 2.32 8.08 -4.04
CA THR A 925 1.60 8.02 -2.76
C THR A 925 2.62 8.17 -1.65
N LEU A 926 2.61 9.32 -0.99
CA LEU A 926 3.65 9.69 -0.02
C LEU A 926 3.09 9.78 1.41
N PRO A 927 3.80 9.26 2.44
CA PRO A 927 3.34 9.31 3.83
C PRO A 927 3.42 10.73 4.43
N GLN A 928 4.29 11.60 3.88
CA GLN A 928 4.44 13.00 4.25
C GLN A 928 4.77 13.83 3.01
N ALA A 929 4.53 15.15 3.08
CA ALA A 929 4.87 16.05 1.98
C ALA A 929 6.38 15.99 1.72
N THR A 930 6.78 15.67 0.49
CA THR A 930 8.18 15.37 0.17
C THR A 930 8.54 15.95 -1.20
N SER A 931 9.76 16.44 -1.31
CA SER A 931 10.31 16.86 -2.60
C SER A 931 10.58 15.64 -3.50
N VAL A 932 10.07 15.71 -4.72
CA VAL A 932 10.16 14.68 -5.74
C VAL A 932 10.98 15.19 -6.92
N ARG A 933 11.97 14.39 -7.35
CA ARG A 933 12.81 14.62 -8.52
C ARG A 933 12.66 13.47 -9.50
N ILE A 934 12.38 13.75 -10.75
CA ILE A 934 12.17 12.76 -11.81
C ILE A 934 13.31 12.89 -12.80
N TYR A 935 13.99 11.79 -13.09
CA TYR A 935 15.10 11.69 -14.03
C TYR A 935 14.73 10.76 -15.19
N THR A 936 15.33 10.95 -16.37
CA THR A 936 15.31 9.93 -17.43
C THR A 936 16.15 8.72 -17.01
N ALA A 937 16.02 7.59 -17.72
CA ALA A 937 16.89 6.42 -17.51
C ALA A 937 18.40 6.70 -17.70
N SER A 938 18.76 7.76 -18.45
CA SER A 938 20.15 8.22 -18.62
C SER A 938 20.63 9.18 -17.52
N GLY A 939 19.79 9.49 -16.52
CA GLY A 939 20.15 10.34 -15.38
C GLY A 939 19.89 11.85 -15.56
N THR A 940 19.26 12.28 -16.66
CA THR A 940 18.92 13.69 -16.89
C THR A 940 17.70 14.09 -16.06
N LEU A 941 17.81 15.13 -15.23
CA LEU A 941 16.68 15.62 -14.42
C LEU A 941 15.61 16.25 -15.33
N GLN A 942 14.41 15.66 -15.31
CA GLN A 942 13.24 16.06 -16.09
C GLN A 942 12.31 17.01 -15.32
N ARG A 943 12.11 16.77 -14.01
CA ARG A 943 11.16 17.55 -13.21
C ARG A 943 11.51 17.53 -11.73
N THR A 944 11.31 18.66 -11.05
CA THR A 944 11.34 18.77 -9.58
C THR A 944 10.00 19.33 -9.12
N MET A 945 9.42 18.76 -8.07
CA MET A 945 8.18 19.26 -7.47
C MET A 945 8.12 18.93 -5.99
N HIS A 946 7.32 19.66 -5.23
CA HIS A 946 6.99 19.30 -3.85
C HIS A 946 5.60 18.66 -3.84
N ALA A 947 5.54 17.35 -3.55
CA ALA A 947 4.29 16.60 -3.56
C ALA A 947 3.73 16.50 -2.14
N PRO A 948 2.45 16.83 -1.91
CA PRO A 948 1.83 16.75 -0.59
C PRO A 948 1.75 15.30 -0.09
N ALA A 949 1.53 15.12 1.21
CA ALA A 949 1.18 13.82 1.77
C ALA A 949 -0.12 13.28 1.12
N GLY A 950 -0.17 11.99 0.84
CA GLY A 950 -1.25 11.35 0.07
C GLY A 950 -0.86 11.05 -1.38
N THR A 951 -1.86 10.77 -2.24
CA THR A 951 -1.64 10.40 -3.64
C THR A 951 -1.65 11.63 -4.55
N SER A 952 -0.56 11.85 -5.27
CA SER A 952 -0.38 12.84 -6.33
C SER A 952 -0.06 12.14 -7.65
N SER A 953 -0.24 12.81 -8.78
CA SER A 953 0.21 12.26 -10.07
C SER A 953 0.76 13.32 -11.02
N VAL A 954 1.67 12.89 -11.88
CA VAL A 954 2.41 13.72 -12.84
C VAL A 954 2.32 13.08 -14.21
N ALA A 955 1.88 13.83 -15.21
CA ALA A 955 1.93 13.39 -16.61
C ALA A 955 3.36 13.53 -17.15
N LEU A 956 3.84 12.49 -17.83
CA LEU A 956 5.15 12.46 -18.49
C LEU A 956 5.02 11.82 -19.87
N PRO A 957 5.88 12.17 -20.85
CA PRO A 957 5.96 11.46 -22.12
C PRO A 957 6.30 9.98 -21.94
N GLU A 958 5.97 9.14 -22.93
CA GLU A 958 6.34 7.72 -22.94
C GLU A 958 7.85 7.54 -22.72
N GLY A 959 8.24 6.65 -21.80
CA GLY A 959 9.64 6.41 -21.50
C GLY A 959 9.90 5.89 -20.08
N VAL A 960 11.16 5.55 -19.84
CA VAL A 960 11.62 5.03 -18.55
C VAL A 960 12.18 6.18 -17.70
N TYR A 961 11.63 6.34 -16.50
CA TYR A 961 12.01 7.39 -15.56
C TYR A 961 12.46 6.82 -14.22
N VAL A 962 13.39 7.51 -13.57
CA VAL A 962 13.78 7.27 -12.18
C VAL A 962 13.18 8.39 -11.32
N VAL A 963 12.29 8.04 -10.42
CA VAL A 963 11.54 8.97 -9.59
C VAL A 963 12.06 8.88 -8.17
N LYS A 964 12.64 9.96 -7.66
CA LYS A 964 13.16 10.09 -6.29
C LYS A 964 12.20 10.92 -5.46
N ALA A 965 11.65 10.36 -4.38
CA ALA A 965 10.79 11.06 -3.42
C ALA A 965 11.32 10.82 -2.00
N GLY A 966 12.05 11.79 -1.44
CA GLY A 966 12.77 11.62 -0.17
C GLY A 966 13.84 10.53 -0.27
N ALA A 967 13.83 9.56 0.65
CA ALA A 967 14.76 8.42 0.65
C ALA A 967 14.38 7.31 -0.35
N ARG A 968 13.21 7.38 -1.00
CA ARG A 968 12.72 6.36 -1.93
C ARG A 968 13.07 6.74 -3.37
N THR A 969 13.65 5.78 -4.09
CA THR A 969 13.92 5.87 -5.54
C THR A 969 13.26 4.70 -6.23
N GLU A 970 12.48 4.97 -7.28
CA GLU A 970 11.73 3.93 -8.00
C GLU A 970 11.83 4.17 -9.50
N LYS A 971 12.07 3.11 -10.27
CA LYS A 971 12.15 3.16 -11.73
C LYS A 971 10.79 2.78 -12.28
N VAL A 972 10.19 3.68 -13.06
CA VAL A 972 8.84 3.51 -13.61
C VAL A 972 8.88 3.67 -15.13
N PHE A 973 8.12 2.83 -15.84
CA PHE A 973 7.91 2.97 -17.26
C PHE A 973 6.54 3.61 -17.50
N VAL A 974 6.54 4.81 -18.07
CA VAL A 974 5.32 5.51 -18.46
C VAL A 974 5.02 5.08 -19.89
N ASN A 975 3.89 4.39 -20.05
CA ASN A 975 3.35 3.89 -21.32
C ASN A 975 2.37 4.88 -21.94
#